data_AF-A0A0G0VBV4-F1
#
_entry.id   AF-A0A0G0VBV4-F1
#
_cell.length_a   1.000
_cell.length_b   1.000
_cell.length_c   1.000
_cell.angle_alpha   90.00
_cell.angle_beta   90.00
_cell.angle_gamma   90.00
#
_symmetry.space_group_name_H-M   'P 1'
#
loop_
_entity.id
_entity.type
_entity.pdbx_description
1 polymer ?
#
loop_
_entity_poly.entity_id
_entity_poly.type
_entity_poly.pdbx_seq_one_letter_code
_entity_poly.pdbx_strand_id
1 'polypeptide(L)'
;MAIPRNFIWNVVSITVIATALVAAVSGKAATVTSANDRPTSLETGADANHTMFFTTSTGAVEGSTITLSFNSNFDTSTISEDDIDFFDDGLDLTTAPTCAGAEQASAVIAADIVTLTICPGDGGAIAPGSEITIEIGTQTTANGIGTNQITNPSDLGTVYVSIGGTFGDSGSIALPILATGAVSVSADVDQEIGGGGGGPIGGASCGDRTSPIIENIIVSDLRTSSAKITWETDESADAKLDYGYTTSYELGIQTQTSLISFHTIDLSGLLEGTTYHFRIRSADLCGNEVSSSDLIFTTLDETAPTISNIEIVDLLETSARIIWKTNEKATSTVSYGKTELYGFIQSDSTLTTDHSILLTGLSAETSYHFSVQSMDASGNTSFSADQTFTTTVNPPPENVSNLSIIPADGKNTLTWDNPPNENLEGILILACLNTFPNSPVDADCTKVFDGLNEEFIHKGLANGTTYYYGIFAHNHARQYASGALVLGTPIASIIPVEVPPEEPGEEIPIETPTETDGTTLLCGDAICSIGETSLLCPNDCILEEESLLEEEQSTTPLCGNGICEETENILLCETDCPTTKIPPEEKGEGTISYEGVSFLVADGVIQLQPDSDQMVDLLAETTLRIHVFLPSSIRSSIKQVFLLLGSQSYLFAERRDNMFETTVRIPTGPEHIPLVVLAMLEGQQQTLTFTAHILAPGFVYETLEQEKRSINDVTLVLEEKKEEVFLPWDASPFHQFNPISTKMDGVFSWYVPNGIYRIRIEKNGFEPMEIETNITNHIIHPEIHLTRIPLVELPEIVQTIASLPPVQVIKQAVSAINSFLETARAIPEVQMSAEAAIPAVTTTAIVSGIILTTAFDLIPFLQYFFTSPALFLWRRKRRGFGIVYHAVTKIPVDLAIVRLYRVSDGRLVRSRVTDKGGRYFFLVQPGEYRITVTKQGMTFPSSYLAEAKDDVMYLDVYHGELIKVTEKDATITPNIPLDSLQDETIQIPTHVHRMRQLRRLQQVTALLGVFVAAYVVLIRPTIFHIGMVGIQMVFYLLANRLAKPRKPKNWGIVYDKKTKHPLSNVVVRIFEPKYNKLLETDITDNKGRYSFLLGPNEYYSTFEKMGFQPFEFRPIDYRSHPEAVEFSTNVTLSRIISSLRTSPETSEKSAASKSNQKV
;
A
#
# COMPACT_ATOMS: atom_id res chain seq x y z
N MET A 1 21.19 15.59 20.12
CA MET A 1 20.59 16.75 19.44
C MET A 1 20.15 16.28 18.07
N ALA A 2 18.83 16.09 17.88
CA ALA A 2 18.27 15.60 16.63
C ALA A 2 17.74 16.79 15.83
N ILE A 3 18.12 16.89 14.55
CA ILE A 3 17.53 17.85 13.61
C ILE A 3 16.51 17.07 12.77
N PRO A 4 15.26 17.54 12.62
CA PRO A 4 14.23 16.80 11.89
C PRO A 4 14.62 16.61 10.42
N ARG A 5 14.35 15.40 9.91
CA ARG A 5 14.77 14.90 8.60
C ARG A 5 14.32 15.78 7.43
N ASN A 6 13.19 16.48 7.60
CA ASN A 6 12.55 17.30 6.57
C ASN A 6 13.28 18.64 6.36
N PHE A 7 13.89 19.21 7.40
CA PHE A 7 14.62 20.49 7.30
C PHE A 7 15.85 20.39 6.37
N ILE A 8 16.49 19.22 6.33
CA ILE A 8 17.62 18.94 5.43
C ILE A 8 17.14 18.71 3.99
N TRP A 9 15.91 18.23 3.78
CA TRP A 9 15.34 18.08 2.45
C TRP A 9 14.98 19.44 1.83
N ASN A 10 14.23 20.28 2.55
CA ASN A 10 13.74 21.55 1.99
C ASN A 10 14.88 22.50 1.57
N VAL A 11 15.98 22.54 2.34
CA VAL A 11 17.19 23.32 1.99
C VAL A 11 17.92 22.75 0.76
N VAL A 12 17.81 21.45 0.48
CA VAL A 12 18.48 20.80 -0.65
C VAL A 12 17.64 20.81 -1.92
N SER A 13 16.31 20.73 -1.84
CA SER A 13 15.43 20.93 -3.00
C SER A 13 15.68 22.28 -3.69
N ILE A 14 15.82 23.34 -2.88
CA ILE A 14 16.13 24.70 -3.34
C ILE A 14 17.51 24.79 -4.04
N THR A 15 18.48 23.94 -3.68
CA THR A 15 19.85 23.99 -4.23
C THR A 15 20.15 22.99 -5.35
N VAL A 16 19.30 21.97 -5.59
CA VAL A 16 19.46 21.06 -6.72
C VAL A 16 18.93 21.67 -8.02
N ILE A 17 17.76 22.32 -7.98
CA ILE A 17 17.08 22.89 -9.16
C ILE A 17 17.95 23.92 -9.90
N ALA A 18 18.72 24.73 -9.16
CA ALA A 18 19.51 25.84 -9.72
C ALA A 18 20.86 25.45 -10.37
N THR A 19 21.13 24.15 -10.62
CA THR A 19 22.40 23.70 -11.24
C THR A 19 22.25 22.82 -12.49
N ALA A 20 21.02 22.71 -13.03
CA ALA A 20 20.68 21.83 -14.16
C ALA A 20 20.30 22.56 -15.46
N LEU A 21 20.65 23.85 -15.62
CA LEU A 21 20.32 24.63 -16.83
C LEU A 21 21.42 25.66 -17.17
N VAL A 22 22.48 25.19 -17.84
CA VAL A 22 23.44 26.03 -18.58
C VAL A 22 23.70 25.39 -19.95
N ALA A 23 22.63 25.28 -20.74
CA ALA A 23 22.66 24.90 -22.15
C ALA A 23 21.41 25.52 -22.81
N ALA A 24 21.62 26.61 -23.57
CA ALA A 24 20.59 27.52 -24.10
C ALA A 24 19.72 28.20 -23.02
N VAL A 25 19.63 29.53 -23.10
CA VAL A 25 18.57 30.30 -22.43
C VAL A 25 17.49 30.54 -23.47
N SER A 26 16.38 29.80 -23.37
CA SER A 26 15.07 30.37 -23.68
C SER A 26 14.53 31.00 -22.40
N GLY A 27 13.57 31.92 -22.51
CA GLY A 27 12.78 32.36 -21.37
C GLY A 27 12.13 31.16 -20.66
N LYS A 28 11.82 31.32 -19.37
CA LYS A 28 10.86 30.43 -18.72
C LYS A 28 9.50 30.74 -19.32
N ALA A 29 8.88 29.78 -20.00
CA ALA A 29 7.47 29.92 -20.34
C ALA A 29 6.63 29.86 -19.06
N ALA A 30 5.84 30.91 -18.83
CA ALA A 30 4.75 30.95 -17.89
C ALA A 30 3.46 31.28 -18.66
N THR A 31 2.29 30.94 -18.11
CA THR A 31 1.03 31.36 -18.72
C THR A 31 0.77 32.84 -18.39
N VAL A 32 0.27 33.62 -19.34
CA VAL A 32 -0.31 34.95 -19.05
C VAL A 32 -1.56 34.78 -18.18
N THR A 33 -1.80 35.68 -17.22
CA THR A 33 -2.78 35.42 -16.15
C THR A 33 -4.23 35.83 -16.45
N SER A 34 -4.47 36.57 -17.53
CA SER A 34 -5.71 37.34 -17.73
C SER A 34 -5.97 37.70 -19.21
N ALA A 35 -5.72 36.77 -20.13
CA ALA A 35 -5.87 37.04 -21.56
C ALA A 35 -7.34 37.08 -22.03
N ASN A 36 -7.73 38.17 -22.70
CA ASN A 36 -9.06 38.35 -23.29
C ASN A 36 -9.01 39.28 -24.53
N ASP A 37 -10.08 39.31 -25.32
CA ASP A 37 -10.27 40.17 -26.48
C ASP A 37 -11.70 40.73 -26.52
N ARG A 38 -11.87 41.91 -27.12
CA ARG A 38 -13.14 42.57 -27.38
C ARG A 38 -13.22 42.93 -28.87
N PRO A 39 -13.61 41.98 -29.74
CA PRO A 39 -13.84 42.28 -31.14
C PRO A 39 -15.14 43.06 -31.35
N THR A 40 -15.16 44.02 -32.27
CA THR A 40 -16.38 44.82 -32.58
C THR A 40 -17.47 44.02 -33.30
N SER A 41 -17.15 42.82 -33.80
CA SER A 41 -18.11 41.85 -34.34
C SER A 41 -17.60 40.43 -34.11
N LEU A 42 -18.51 39.51 -33.79
CA LEU A 42 -18.26 38.07 -33.75
C LEU A 42 -18.94 37.33 -34.93
N GLU A 43 -19.53 38.06 -35.89
CA GLU A 43 -20.22 37.43 -37.02
C GLU A 43 -19.25 36.82 -38.03
N THR A 44 -19.64 35.66 -38.61
CA THR A 44 -18.90 34.98 -39.68
C THR A 44 -18.62 35.91 -40.86
N GLY A 45 -17.34 36.06 -41.23
CA GLY A 45 -16.93 36.87 -42.38
C GLY A 45 -17.13 38.39 -42.24
N ALA A 46 -17.37 38.89 -41.03
CA ALA A 46 -17.45 40.33 -40.75
C ALA A 46 -16.08 40.92 -40.41
N ASP A 47 -15.87 42.17 -40.80
CA ASP A 47 -14.70 42.96 -40.41
C ASP A 47 -14.84 43.48 -38.97
N ALA A 48 -13.77 43.36 -38.17
CA ALA A 48 -13.72 43.77 -36.77
C ALA A 48 -12.44 44.53 -36.40
N ASN A 49 -12.58 45.51 -35.51
CA ASN A 49 -11.45 45.93 -34.66
C ASN A 49 -11.35 44.99 -33.46
N HIS A 50 -10.18 44.90 -32.85
CA HIS A 50 -9.91 44.07 -31.67
C HIS A 50 -9.22 44.91 -30.57
N THR A 51 -9.72 44.87 -29.33
CA THR A 51 -8.99 45.31 -28.13
C THR A 51 -8.61 44.08 -27.30
N MET A 52 -7.38 43.60 -27.48
CA MET A 52 -6.83 42.47 -26.73
C MET A 52 -6.11 42.97 -25.48
N PHE A 53 -6.28 42.29 -24.36
CA PHE A 53 -5.57 42.59 -23.12
C PHE A 53 -5.10 41.32 -22.40
N PHE A 54 -3.91 41.35 -21.82
CA PHE A 54 -3.34 40.26 -21.01
C PHE A 54 -2.25 40.75 -20.05
N THR A 55 -2.21 40.22 -18.83
CA THR A 55 -1.11 40.49 -17.89
C THR A 55 0.04 39.49 -18.10
N THR A 56 1.27 39.99 -18.20
CA THR A 56 2.49 39.14 -18.29
C THR A 56 2.93 38.64 -16.92
N SER A 57 3.23 37.34 -16.83
CA SER A 57 3.73 36.67 -15.64
C SER A 57 5.21 36.91 -15.38
N THR A 58 6.03 37.08 -16.43
CA THR A 58 7.49 37.21 -16.29
C THR A 58 8.07 38.56 -16.73
N GLY A 59 7.25 39.44 -17.30
CA GLY A 59 7.69 40.71 -17.88
C GLY A 59 8.35 40.50 -19.24
N ALA A 60 8.60 41.59 -19.97
CA ALA A 60 9.24 41.52 -21.28
C ALA A 60 10.40 42.52 -21.38
N VAL A 61 11.61 41.99 -21.54
CA VAL A 61 12.84 42.79 -21.59
C VAL A 61 13.04 43.43 -22.98
N GLU A 62 13.75 44.55 -23.01
CA GLU A 62 14.22 45.18 -24.25
C GLU A 62 14.86 44.16 -25.23
N GLY A 63 14.43 44.21 -26.49
CA GLY A 63 14.85 43.28 -27.55
C GLY A 63 14.13 41.93 -27.56
N SER A 64 13.14 41.72 -26.69
CA SER A 64 12.24 40.57 -26.76
C SER A 64 11.01 40.86 -27.64
N THR A 65 10.34 39.80 -28.07
CA THR A 65 9.17 39.83 -28.96
C THR A 65 7.95 39.20 -28.32
N ILE A 66 6.79 39.76 -28.62
CA ILE A 66 5.45 39.24 -28.34
C ILE A 66 4.80 38.95 -29.71
N THR A 67 4.21 37.78 -29.87
CA THR A 67 3.55 37.34 -31.11
C THR A 67 2.10 36.98 -30.82
N LEU A 68 1.17 37.61 -31.54
CA LEU A 68 -0.23 37.19 -31.64
C LEU A 68 -0.38 36.37 -32.92
N SER A 69 -0.64 35.08 -32.79
CA SER A 69 -0.98 34.22 -33.92
C SER A 69 -2.49 34.03 -33.98
N PHE A 70 -3.12 34.61 -34.99
CA PHE A 70 -4.48 34.30 -35.38
C PHE A 70 -4.52 32.91 -36.05
N ASN A 71 -5.71 32.30 -36.10
CA ASN A 71 -5.93 31.09 -36.90
C ASN A 71 -6.01 31.48 -38.39
N SER A 72 -5.53 30.63 -39.31
CA SER A 72 -5.43 30.90 -40.76
C SER A 72 -6.77 31.01 -41.51
N ASN A 73 -7.87 31.19 -40.77
CA ASN A 73 -9.21 31.46 -41.28
C ASN A 73 -9.63 32.93 -41.02
N PHE A 74 -8.89 33.69 -40.21
CA PHE A 74 -9.00 35.15 -40.15
C PHE A 74 -8.25 35.74 -41.36
N ASP A 75 -8.71 36.86 -41.92
CA ASP A 75 -7.90 37.64 -42.87
C ASP A 75 -7.25 38.83 -42.13
N THR A 76 -5.92 38.78 -42.01
CA THR A 76 -5.07 39.84 -41.45
C THR A 76 -4.26 40.56 -42.53
N SER A 77 -4.42 40.23 -43.81
CA SER A 77 -3.51 40.64 -44.89
C SER A 77 -3.58 42.13 -45.25
N THR A 78 -4.59 42.83 -44.73
CA THR A 78 -4.80 44.28 -44.84
C THR A 78 -4.15 45.06 -43.70
N ILE A 79 -3.85 44.44 -42.56
CA ILE A 79 -3.34 45.12 -41.37
C ILE A 79 -1.91 45.61 -41.58
N SER A 80 -1.70 46.89 -41.33
CA SER A 80 -0.39 47.54 -41.30
C SER A 80 -0.04 47.98 -39.88
N GLU A 81 1.15 48.58 -39.70
CA GLU A 81 1.55 49.12 -38.40
C GLU A 81 0.80 50.41 -38.04
N ASP A 82 0.36 51.20 -39.03
CA ASP A 82 -0.56 52.34 -38.84
C ASP A 82 -1.95 51.92 -38.28
N ASP A 83 -2.23 50.61 -38.22
CA ASP A 83 -3.48 50.02 -37.71
C ASP A 83 -3.32 49.35 -36.33
N ILE A 84 -2.20 49.53 -35.62
CA ILE A 84 -1.90 48.88 -34.32
C ILE A 84 -1.41 49.92 -33.29
N ASP A 85 -2.04 49.98 -32.12
CA ASP A 85 -1.52 50.70 -30.94
C ASP A 85 -1.20 49.71 -29.80
N PHE A 86 -0.18 50.00 -28.99
CA PHE A 86 0.39 49.08 -28.00
C PHE A 86 0.64 49.78 -26.66
N PHE A 87 0.15 49.21 -25.56
CA PHE A 87 0.18 49.85 -24.24
C PHE A 87 0.69 48.92 -23.12
N ASP A 88 1.43 49.48 -22.17
CA ASP A 88 1.94 48.84 -20.94
C ASP A 88 1.45 49.59 -19.70
N ASP A 89 0.62 48.95 -18.85
CA ASP A 89 -0.09 49.57 -17.73
C ASP A 89 -0.83 50.89 -18.10
N GLY A 90 -1.29 50.99 -19.36
CA GLY A 90 -1.96 52.17 -19.93
C GLY A 90 -1.04 53.27 -20.46
N LEU A 91 0.28 53.06 -20.48
CA LEU A 91 1.24 53.91 -21.18
C LEU A 91 1.39 53.44 -22.63
N ASP A 92 1.17 54.33 -23.60
CA ASP A 92 1.43 54.09 -25.03
C ASP A 92 2.92 53.85 -25.28
N LEU A 93 3.26 52.63 -25.70
CA LEU A 93 4.57 52.21 -26.17
C LEU A 93 4.61 52.36 -27.69
N THR A 94 4.58 53.62 -28.14
CA THR A 94 4.60 54.04 -29.56
C THR A 94 5.32 53.07 -30.48
N THR A 95 4.63 52.69 -31.56
CA THR A 95 5.09 51.69 -32.52
C THR A 95 5.83 52.31 -33.71
N ALA A 96 6.54 51.45 -34.45
CA ALA A 96 7.13 51.76 -35.74
C ALA A 96 7.24 50.46 -36.57
N PRO A 97 7.58 50.49 -37.88
CA PRO A 97 7.79 49.27 -38.66
C PRO A 97 9.09 48.54 -38.30
N THR A 98 10.01 49.21 -37.60
CA THR A 98 11.31 48.67 -37.14
C THR A 98 11.84 49.47 -35.94
N CYS A 99 12.46 48.81 -34.97
CA CYS A 99 13.25 49.44 -33.90
C CYS A 99 14.54 50.12 -34.41
N ALA A 100 14.39 51.24 -35.12
CA ALA A 100 15.47 52.02 -35.72
C ALA A 100 15.31 53.55 -35.57
N GLY A 101 14.19 54.03 -35.01
CA GLY A 101 13.92 55.43 -34.73
C GLY A 101 14.08 55.76 -33.24
N ALA A 102 13.02 56.28 -32.61
CA ALA A 102 12.95 56.62 -31.19
C ALA A 102 11.68 56.05 -30.50
N GLU A 103 10.95 55.20 -31.22
CA GLU A 103 9.69 54.57 -30.84
C GLU A 103 9.98 53.35 -29.95
N GLN A 104 9.13 53.08 -28.96
CA GLN A 104 9.45 52.15 -27.87
C GLN A 104 9.15 50.68 -28.20
N ALA A 105 8.32 50.45 -29.22
CA ALA A 105 8.07 49.13 -29.80
C ALA A 105 8.09 49.18 -31.34
N SER A 106 8.10 48.02 -31.98
CA SER A 106 7.87 47.91 -33.43
C SER A 106 6.95 46.76 -33.79
N ALA A 107 5.95 46.99 -34.63
CA ALA A 107 4.98 45.99 -35.07
C ALA A 107 5.26 45.52 -36.50
N VAL A 108 5.21 44.20 -36.72
CA VAL A 108 5.39 43.57 -38.04
C VAL A 108 4.37 42.45 -38.21
N ILE A 109 3.53 42.55 -39.24
CA ILE A 109 2.55 41.53 -39.62
C ILE A 109 3.16 40.63 -40.70
N ALA A 110 3.06 39.30 -40.54
CA ALA A 110 3.60 38.32 -41.48
C ALA A 110 2.67 37.11 -41.58
N ALA A 111 1.79 37.12 -42.59
CA ALA A 111 0.59 36.27 -42.63
C ALA A 111 -0.22 36.44 -41.33
N ASP A 112 -0.74 35.37 -40.77
CA ASP A 112 -1.68 35.37 -39.63
C ASP A 112 -1.01 35.68 -38.27
N ILE A 113 0.23 36.19 -38.28
CA ILE A 113 1.04 36.49 -37.09
C ILE A 113 1.41 37.97 -37.04
N VAL A 114 0.91 38.66 -36.01
CA VAL A 114 1.35 40.01 -35.62
C VAL A 114 2.50 39.86 -34.63
N THR A 115 3.67 40.42 -34.95
CA THR A 115 4.87 40.39 -34.10
C THR A 115 5.20 41.79 -33.60
N LEU A 116 5.03 42.00 -32.30
CA LEU A 116 5.51 43.18 -31.58
C LEU A 116 6.93 42.90 -31.05
N THR A 117 7.82 43.89 -31.13
CA THR A 117 9.20 43.82 -30.63
C THR A 117 9.48 45.03 -29.76
N ILE A 118 10.05 44.84 -28.57
CA ILE A 118 10.41 45.92 -27.66
C ILE A 118 11.76 46.51 -28.08
N CYS A 119 11.83 47.83 -28.27
CA CYS A 119 13.02 48.46 -28.85
C CYS A 119 14.15 48.68 -27.82
N PRO A 120 15.40 48.23 -28.07
CA PRO A 120 16.48 48.31 -27.08
C PRO A 120 17.10 49.71 -26.94
N GLY A 121 17.13 50.22 -25.70
CA GLY A 121 17.72 51.50 -25.33
C GLY A 121 16.71 52.61 -25.00
N ASP A 122 15.45 52.47 -25.45
CA ASP A 122 14.43 53.51 -25.39
C ASP A 122 13.40 53.30 -24.26
N GLY A 123 13.59 52.30 -23.40
CA GLY A 123 12.92 52.18 -22.11
C GLY A 123 11.60 51.41 -22.09
N GLY A 124 11.19 50.75 -23.17
CA GLY A 124 9.97 49.93 -23.25
C GLY A 124 10.00 48.60 -22.48
N ALA A 125 10.82 48.49 -21.42
CA ALA A 125 10.98 47.25 -20.66
C ALA A 125 9.79 46.99 -19.71
N ILE A 126 8.84 46.19 -20.19
CA ILE A 126 7.61 45.78 -19.49
C ILE A 126 7.94 45.01 -18.20
N ALA A 127 7.27 45.38 -17.10
CA ALA A 127 7.50 44.77 -15.80
C ALA A 127 6.75 43.43 -15.61
N PRO A 128 7.24 42.52 -14.73
CA PRO A 128 6.48 41.32 -14.36
C PRO A 128 5.23 41.70 -13.59
N GLY A 129 4.05 41.33 -14.10
CA GLY A 129 2.75 41.66 -13.53
C GLY A 129 2.05 42.87 -14.15
N SER A 130 2.63 43.50 -15.19
CA SER A 130 1.98 44.61 -15.93
C SER A 130 0.92 44.11 -16.91
N GLU A 131 -0.13 44.92 -17.08
CA GLU A 131 -1.24 44.69 -18.02
C GLU A 131 -0.89 45.27 -19.40
N ILE A 132 -0.88 44.39 -20.40
CA ILE A 132 -0.62 44.74 -21.80
C ILE A 132 -1.93 44.85 -22.55
N THR A 133 -2.13 45.97 -23.23
CA THR A 133 -3.25 46.18 -24.16
C THR A 133 -2.72 46.36 -25.57
N ILE A 134 -3.35 45.67 -26.53
CA ILE A 134 -3.06 45.77 -27.97
C ILE A 134 -4.38 46.09 -28.67
N GLU A 135 -4.44 47.24 -29.34
CA GLU A 135 -5.58 47.60 -30.18
C GLU A 135 -5.22 47.39 -31.65
N ILE A 136 -6.09 46.73 -32.40
CA ILE A 136 -5.93 46.52 -33.84
C ILE A 136 -7.16 47.00 -34.60
N GLY A 137 -6.95 47.85 -35.59
CA GLY A 137 -7.94 48.31 -36.56
C GLY A 137 -8.29 49.79 -36.44
N THR A 138 -9.43 50.19 -37.02
CA THR A 138 -9.88 51.58 -37.23
C THR A 138 -10.07 52.46 -35.98
N GLN A 139 -9.91 51.91 -34.79
CA GLN A 139 -9.95 52.64 -33.52
C GLN A 139 -8.58 53.16 -33.05
N THR A 140 -7.49 52.69 -33.66
CA THR A 140 -6.12 53.13 -33.35
C THR A 140 -5.92 54.59 -33.74
N THR A 141 -5.31 55.35 -32.83
CA THR A 141 -5.18 56.82 -32.89
C THR A 141 -3.89 57.37 -32.27
N ALA A 142 -3.05 56.54 -31.64
CA ALA A 142 -1.81 57.02 -31.02
C ALA A 142 -0.68 57.16 -32.06
N ASN A 143 -0.48 56.11 -32.87
CA ASN A 143 0.61 56.06 -33.87
C ASN A 143 0.16 56.46 -35.28
N GLY A 144 -1.14 56.37 -35.57
CA GLY A 144 -1.73 56.72 -36.87
C GLY A 144 -3.20 57.12 -36.82
N ILE A 145 -3.93 56.81 -37.90
CA ILE A 145 -5.38 56.61 -37.87
C ILE A 145 -5.59 55.28 -38.55
N GLY A 146 -6.02 54.26 -37.80
CA GLY A 146 -6.30 52.94 -38.38
C GLY A 146 -7.30 53.04 -39.54
N THR A 147 -7.03 52.32 -40.62
CA THR A 147 -7.87 52.28 -41.83
C THR A 147 -8.34 50.89 -42.20
N ASN A 148 -7.72 49.85 -41.65
CA ASN A 148 -8.02 48.45 -41.91
C ASN A 148 -8.66 47.77 -40.68
N GLN A 149 -9.14 46.55 -40.86
CA GLN A 149 -9.79 45.71 -39.85
C GLN A 149 -9.43 44.26 -40.13
N ILE A 150 -9.53 43.38 -39.12
CA ILE A 150 -9.36 41.93 -39.30
C ILE A 150 -10.70 41.34 -39.73
N THR A 151 -10.72 40.52 -40.78
CA THR A 151 -11.96 39.82 -41.19
C THR A 151 -12.09 38.49 -40.44
N ASN A 152 -13.23 38.27 -39.78
CA ASN A 152 -13.55 37.04 -39.05
C ASN A 152 -13.64 35.79 -39.97
N PRO A 153 -13.39 34.58 -39.44
CA PRO A 153 -13.64 33.31 -40.14
C PRO A 153 -15.05 33.20 -40.72
N SER A 154 -15.17 32.53 -41.87
CA SER A 154 -16.47 32.20 -42.49
C SER A 154 -17.16 30.98 -41.88
N ASP A 155 -16.46 30.21 -41.03
CA ASP A 155 -16.98 29.02 -40.37
C ASP A 155 -17.45 29.32 -38.94
N LEU A 156 -18.48 28.61 -38.47
CA LEU A 156 -19.03 28.75 -37.12
C LEU A 156 -18.25 27.94 -36.09
N GLY A 157 -18.07 28.51 -34.89
CA GLY A 157 -17.48 27.82 -33.74
C GLY A 157 -16.41 28.65 -33.01
N THR A 158 -15.85 28.07 -31.95
CA THR A 158 -14.79 28.73 -31.16
C THR A 158 -13.43 28.59 -31.85
N VAL A 159 -12.85 29.72 -32.23
CA VAL A 159 -11.47 29.84 -32.73
C VAL A 159 -10.57 30.45 -31.66
N TYR A 160 -9.26 30.38 -31.86
CA TYR A 160 -8.29 30.85 -30.87
C TYR A 160 -7.28 31.82 -31.48
N VAL A 161 -6.97 32.88 -30.75
CA VAL A 161 -5.78 33.73 -30.97
C VAL A 161 -4.74 33.31 -29.94
N SER A 162 -3.52 33.00 -30.36
CA SER A 162 -2.46 32.48 -29.48
C SER A 162 -1.42 33.54 -29.19
N ILE A 163 -1.12 33.76 -27.90
CA ILE A 163 -0.09 34.66 -27.40
C ILE A 163 1.18 33.84 -27.16
N GLY A 164 2.33 34.35 -27.61
CA GLY A 164 3.64 33.76 -27.39
C GLY A 164 4.76 34.73 -27.75
N GLY A 165 5.98 34.24 -27.97
CA GLY A 165 7.08 35.06 -28.50
C GLY A 165 8.43 34.68 -27.89
N THR A 166 9.38 35.61 -27.95
CA THR A 166 10.71 35.42 -27.32
C THR A 166 10.81 35.98 -25.91
N PHE A 167 9.84 36.78 -25.44
CA PHE A 167 9.76 37.22 -24.05
C PHE A 167 9.60 36.04 -23.07
N GLY A 168 8.77 35.07 -23.45
CA GLY A 168 8.72 33.74 -22.83
C GLY A 168 7.32 33.29 -22.48
N ASP A 169 6.46 34.20 -22.02
CA ASP A 169 5.10 33.82 -21.63
C ASP A 169 4.25 33.40 -22.84
N SER A 170 3.22 32.61 -22.57
CA SER A 170 2.28 32.12 -23.59
C SER A 170 0.83 32.09 -23.09
N GLY A 171 -0.12 32.06 -24.02
CA GLY A 171 -1.54 31.95 -23.71
C GLY A 171 -2.39 31.78 -24.95
N SER A 172 -3.72 31.73 -24.77
CA SER A 172 -4.67 31.81 -25.87
C SER A 172 -5.96 32.49 -25.42
N ILE A 173 -6.58 33.20 -26.36
CA ILE A 173 -7.89 33.83 -26.21
C ILE A 173 -8.87 33.06 -27.08
N ALA A 174 -10.06 32.76 -26.56
CA ALA A 174 -11.10 31.99 -27.24
C ALA A 174 -12.20 32.91 -27.76
N LEU A 175 -12.42 32.91 -29.09
CA LEU A 175 -13.41 33.74 -29.76
C LEU A 175 -14.53 32.87 -30.37
N PRO A 176 -15.79 32.98 -29.92
CA PRO A 176 -16.90 32.23 -30.50
C PRO A 176 -17.43 32.94 -31.75
N ILE A 177 -17.16 32.41 -32.95
CA ILE A 177 -17.68 32.95 -34.21
C ILE A 177 -19.15 32.53 -34.39
N LEU A 178 -20.02 33.52 -34.58
CA LEU A 178 -21.48 33.42 -34.58
C LEU A 178 -22.07 33.64 -35.98
N ALA A 179 -23.27 33.12 -36.20
CA ALA A 179 -23.98 33.30 -37.46
C ALA A 179 -24.51 34.73 -37.60
N THR A 180 -24.49 35.28 -38.82
CA THR A 180 -25.02 36.61 -39.16
C THR A 180 -26.44 36.83 -38.58
N GLY A 181 -26.61 37.87 -37.77
CA GLY A 181 -27.85 38.20 -37.05
C GLY A 181 -27.98 37.60 -35.65
N ALA A 182 -27.00 36.84 -35.16
CA ALA A 182 -26.98 36.31 -33.80
C ALA A 182 -26.51 37.37 -32.79
N VAL A 183 -27.46 38.02 -32.10
CA VAL A 183 -27.15 39.04 -31.09
C VAL A 183 -26.54 38.40 -29.84
N SER A 184 -25.22 38.50 -29.69
CA SER A 184 -24.53 38.30 -28.43
C SER A 184 -24.85 39.45 -27.47
N VAL A 185 -25.60 39.18 -26.39
CA VAL A 185 -25.83 40.16 -25.32
C VAL A 185 -24.58 40.22 -24.44
N SER A 186 -23.56 40.94 -24.92
CA SER A 186 -22.51 41.48 -24.06
C SER A 186 -23.10 42.68 -23.31
N ALA A 187 -23.10 42.63 -21.99
CA ALA A 187 -23.50 43.75 -21.15
C ALA A 187 -22.30 44.68 -20.92
N ASP A 188 -22.02 45.54 -21.90
CA ASP A 188 -21.00 46.58 -21.72
C ASP A 188 -21.49 47.63 -20.73
N VAL A 189 -20.76 47.82 -19.63
CA VAL A 189 -21.10 48.77 -18.57
C VAL A 189 -20.40 50.09 -18.88
N ASP A 190 -20.89 50.74 -19.93
CA ASP A 190 -20.39 52.02 -20.41
C ASP A 190 -20.54 53.10 -19.33
N GLN A 191 -19.41 53.53 -18.74
CA GLN A 191 -19.42 54.60 -17.73
C GLN A 191 -19.50 55.97 -18.41
N GLU A 192 -20.70 56.37 -18.82
CA GLU A 192 -20.98 57.77 -19.14
C GLU A 192 -20.58 58.66 -17.96
N ILE A 193 -19.51 59.44 -18.13
CA ILE A 193 -19.10 60.48 -17.18
C ILE A 193 -20.04 61.69 -17.33
N GLY A 194 -21.29 61.50 -16.87
CA GLY A 194 -22.33 62.53 -16.74
C GLY A 194 -21.98 63.56 -15.66
N GLY A 195 -20.97 64.40 -15.94
CA GLY A 195 -20.36 65.27 -14.95
C GLY A 195 -21.25 66.41 -14.45
N GLY A 196 -21.40 66.54 -13.12
CA GLY A 196 -21.86 67.79 -12.49
C GLY A 196 -22.42 67.65 -11.07
N GLY A 197 -21.62 67.95 -10.03
CA GLY A 197 -22.22 68.09 -8.68
C GLY A 197 -21.36 68.01 -7.41
N GLY A 198 -20.02 68.07 -7.49
CA GLY A 198 -19.06 68.26 -6.38
C GLY A 198 -19.47 67.95 -4.92
N GLY A 199 -18.93 66.85 -4.37
CA GLY A 199 -18.87 66.58 -2.93
C GLY A 199 -17.82 65.52 -2.59
N PRO A 200 -16.92 65.72 -1.59
CA PRO A 200 -15.90 64.74 -1.24
C PRO A 200 -16.48 63.62 -0.35
N ILE A 201 -16.87 62.53 -0.99
CA ILE A 201 -16.98 61.19 -0.40
C ILE A 201 -15.93 60.32 -1.10
N GLY A 202 -15.12 59.54 -0.40
CA GLY A 202 -15.47 58.74 0.78
C GLY A 202 -15.70 57.33 0.25
N GLY A 203 -14.66 56.50 0.31
CA GLY A 203 -14.55 55.29 -0.51
C GLY A 203 -15.78 54.39 -0.41
N ALA A 204 -16.24 53.91 -1.56
CA ALA A 204 -17.32 52.95 -1.65
C ALA A 204 -16.86 51.61 -1.03
N SER A 205 -17.12 51.44 0.26
CA SER A 205 -17.31 50.10 0.81
C SER A 205 -18.37 49.42 -0.05
N CYS A 206 -18.10 48.20 -0.49
CA CYS A 206 -19.21 47.33 -0.87
C CYS A 206 -20.20 47.24 0.30
N GLY A 207 -21.49 47.19 -0.03
CA GLY A 207 -22.56 47.05 0.96
C GLY A 207 -22.66 45.63 1.51
N ASP A 208 -22.22 44.64 0.72
CA ASP A 208 -22.29 43.23 1.05
C ASP A 208 -21.26 42.79 2.09
N ARG A 209 -21.63 41.72 2.81
CA ARG A 209 -20.93 41.09 3.94
C ARG A 209 -21.28 39.61 4.09
N THR A 210 -22.10 39.08 3.19
CA THR A 210 -22.34 37.64 3.06
C THR A 210 -21.23 37.08 2.17
N SER A 211 -20.72 35.89 2.50
CA SER A 211 -19.93 35.13 1.53
C SER A 211 -20.88 34.29 0.69
N PRO A 212 -20.56 34.01 -0.59
CA PRO A 212 -21.38 33.15 -1.44
C PRO A 212 -21.53 31.75 -0.83
N ILE A 213 -22.67 31.11 -1.07
CA ILE A 213 -22.94 29.72 -0.69
C ILE A 213 -22.51 28.83 -1.87
N ILE A 214 -21.63 27.85 -1.64
CA ILE A 214 -21.27 26.86 -2.65
C ILE A 214 -22.27 25.70 -2.60
N GLU A 215 -22.96 25.44 -3.71
CA GLU A 215 -23.91 24.34 -3.86
C GLU A 215 -23.58 23.48 -5.09
N ASN A 216 -24.32 22.37 -5.27
CA ASN A 216 -24.30 21.52 -6.47
C ASN A 216 -22.90 21.07 -6.95
N ILE A 217 -22.00 20.77 -6.00
CA ILE A 217 -20.65 20.28 -6.31
C ILE A 217 -20.73 18.87 -6.92
N ILE A 218 -20.30 18.74 -8.18
CA ILE A 218 -20.31 17.49 -8.94
C ILE A 218 -18.90 17.23 -9.49
N VAL A 219 -18.42 15.99 -9.33
CA VAL A 219 -17.24 15.47 -10.04
C VAL A 219 -17.73 14.58 -11.19
N SER A 220 -17.25 14.87 -12.40
CA SER A 220 -17.68 14.27 -13.67
C SER A 220 -16.49 14.05 -14.61
N ASP A 221 -16.72 13.44 -15.78
CA ASP A 221 -15.70 13.04 -16.76
C ASP A 221 -14.42 12.43 -16.14
N LEU A 222 -14.60 11.55 -15.15
CA LEU A 222 -13.52 10.83 -14.51
C LEU A 222 -12.86 9.88 -15.51
N ARG A 223 -11.54 10.02 -15.66
CA ARG A 223 -10.69 9.16 -16.49
C ARG A 223 -9.49 8.68 -15.67
N THR A 224 -8.58 7.94 -16.29
CA THR A 224 -7.31 7.53 -15.67
C THR A 224 -6.37 8.71 -15.38
N SER A 225 -6.56 9.88 -16.01
CA SER A 225 -5.65 11.02 -15.87
C SER A 225 -6.32 12.41 -15.87
N SER A 226 -7.65 12.47 -15.73
CA SER A 226 -8.43 13.71 -15.66
C SER A 226 -9.70 13.57 -14.82
N ALA A 227 -10.23 14.72 -14.38
CA ALA A 227 -11.52 14.85 -13.70
C ALA A 227 -12.09 16.25 -13.94
N LYS A 228 -13.39 16.38 -14.16
CA LYS A 228 -14.10 17.65 -14.29
C LYS A 228 -14.86 17.97 -13.01
N ILE A 229 -14.64 19.13 -12.43
CA ILE A 229 -15.31 19.58 -11.20
C ILE A 229 -16.17 20.80 -11.52
N THR A 230 -17.46 20.71 -11.23
CA THR A 230 -18.44 21.79 -11.41
C THR A 230 -19.17 22.07 -10.11
N TRP A 231 -19.56 23.32 -9.88
CA TRP A 231 -20.37 23.74 -8.73
C TRP A 231 -21.12 25.04 -9.06
N GLU A 232 -22.07 25.40 -8.22
CA GLU A 232 -22.84 26.63 -8.33
C GLU A 232 -22.62 27.53 -7.11
N THR A 233 -22.87 28.83 -7.28
CA THR A 233 -22.95 29.80 -6.19
C THR A 233 -24.24 30.60 -6.28
N ASP A 234 -24.84 30.93 -5.14
CA ASP A 234 -26.10 31.67 -5.05
C ASP A 234 -26.00 33.12 -5.56
N GLU A 235 -24.78 33.67 -5.54
CA GLU A 235 -24.40 34.92 -6.20
C GLU A 235 -23.20 34.77 -7.15
N SER A 236 -22.83 35.86 -7.83
CA SER A 236 -21.70 35.89 -8.78
C SER A 236 -20.35 35.99 -8.05
N ALA A 237 -19.60 34.89 -8.04
CA ALA A 237 -18.34 34.76 -7.31
C ALA A 237 -17.19 34.27 -8.21
N ASP A 238 -15.95 34.36 -7.73
CA ASP A 238 -14.78 33.75 -8.38
C ASP A 238 -14.72 32.23 -8.12
N ALA A 239 -13.86 31.53 -8.87
CA ALA A 239 -13.70 30.08 -8.76
C ALA A 239 -12.25 29.71 -8.47
N LYS A 240 -11.98 29.11 -7.30
CA LYS A 240 -10.67 28.56 -6.94
C LYS A 240 -10.82 27.11 -6.50
N LEU A 241 -9.88 26.26 -6.91
CA LEU A 241 -9.85 24.84 -6.58
C LEU A 241 -8.44 24.46 -6.12
N ASP A 242 -8.28 24.23 -4.82
CA ASP A 242 -7.06 23.62 -4.27
C ASP A 242 -7.16 22.10 -4.44
N TYR A 243 -6.08 21.41 -4.82
CA TYR A 243 -6.05 19.94 -4.90
C TYR A 243 -4.67 19.32 -4.58
N GLY A 244 -4.67 18.06 -4.14
CA GLY A 244 -3.47 17.29 -3.75
C GLY A 244 -3.75 15.80 -3.57
N TYR A 245 -2.75 15.02 -3.16
CA TYR A 245 -2.96 13.65 -2.65
C TYR A 245 -3.37 13.64 -1.16
N THR A 246 -3.36 14.80 -0.51
CA THR A 246 -3.75 15.00 0.89
C THR A 246 -4.51 16.31 1.08
N THR A 247 -5.14 16.48 2.25
CA THR A 247 -5.75 17.73 2.73
C THR A 247 -4.78 18.92 2.88
N SER A 248 -3.49 18.74 2.54
CA SER A 248 -2.52 19.84 2.37
C SER A 248 -2.59 20.50 0.99
N TYR A 249 -3.32 19.89 0.05
CA TYR A 249 -3.51 20.34 -1.34
C TYR A 249 -2.20 20.65 -2.06
N GLU A 250 -1.22 19.75 -1.92
CA GLU A 250 0.17 20.01 -2.30
C GLU A 250 0.47 19.92 -3.81
N LEU A 251 -0.54 19.69 -4.66
CA LEU A 251 -0.38 19.71 -6.13
C LEU A 251 -0.64 21.10 -6.72
N GLY A 252 -1.52 21.90 -6.11
CA GLY A 252 -1.66 23.31 -6.43
C GLY A 252 -3.06 23.88 -6.27
N ILE A 253 -3.25 25.05 -6.88
CA ILE A 253 -4.50 25.81 -6.89
C ILE A 253 -4.79 26.17 -8.34
N GLN A 254 -5.97 25.79 -8.84
CA GLN A 254 -6.54 26.34 -10.08
C GLN A 254 -7.38 27.56 -9.72
N THR A 255 -7.43 28.57 -10.59
CA THR A 255 -8.22 29.80 -10.35
C THR A 255 -8.77 30.37 -11.65
N GLN A 256 -10.04 30.75 -11.62
CA GLN A 256 -10.75 31.54 -12.63
C GLN A 256 -11.33 32.76 -11.91
N THR A 257 -10.98 33.97 -12.36
CA THR A 257 -11.38 35.24 -11.71
C THR A 257 -12.68 35.83 -12.24
N SER A 258 -13.36 35.12 -13.16
CA SER A 258 -14.65 35.52 -13.71
C SER A 258 -15.75 35.38 -12.66
N LEU A 259 -16.46 36.47 -12.35
CA LEU A 259 -17.56 36.45 -11.39
C LEU A 259 -18.85 35.91 -12.04
N ILE A 260 -19.17 34.65 -11.75
CA ILE A 260 -20.32 33.91 -12.32
C ILE A 260 -20.98 33.03 -11.24
N SER A 261 -22.14 32.44 -11.53
CA SER A 261 -22.90 31.58 -10.60
C SER A 261 -22.81 30.08 -10.92
N PHE A 262 -22.18 29.69 -12.02
CA PHE A 262 -21.93 28.30 -12.42
C PHE A 262 -20.47 28.15 -12.84
N HIS A 263 -19.77 27.22 -12.21
CA HIS A 263 -18.31 27.11 -12.25
C HIS A 263 -17.86 25.77 -12.82
N THR A 264 -16.72 25.74 -13.52
CA THR A 264 -16.17 24.52 -14.11
C THR A 264 -14.65 24.55 -14.18
N ILE A 265 -13.99 23.60 -13.51
CA ILE A 265 -12.53 23.39 -13.60
C ILE A 265 -12.23 21.96 -14.04
N ASP A 266 -11.49 21.82 -15.13
CA ASP A 266 -11.03 20.55 -15.68
C ASP A 266 -9.60 20.25 -15.20
N LEU A 267 -9.46 19.24 -14.33
CA LEU A 267 -8.16 18.73 -13.88
C LEU A 267 -7.60 17.73 -14.89
N SER A 268 -6.30 17.83 -15.17
CA SER A 268 -5.58 16.94 -16.10
C SER A 268 -4.15 16.64 -15.63
N GLY A 269 -3.53 15.61 -16.22
CA GLY A 269 -2.19 15.16 -15.84
C GLY A 269 -2.14 14.39 -14.51
N LEU A 270 -3.29 13.84 -14.09
CA LEU A 270 -3.41 13.03 -12.88
C LEU A 270 -2.79 11.63 -13.11
N LEU A 271 -2.29 11.02 -12.03
CA LEU A 271 -1.98 9.60 -11.95
C LEU A 271 -3.25 8.76 -11.85
N GLU A 272 -3.24 7.58 -12.48
CA GLU A 272 -4.32 6.57 -12.47
C GLU A 272 -4.50 5.88 -11.12
N GLY A 273 -5.69 5.30 -10.88
CA GLY A 273 -6.06 4.61 -9.63
C GLY A 273 -5.89 5.43 -8.34
N THR A 274 -5.66 6.74 -8.45
CA THR A 274 -5.16 7.58 -7.36
C THR A 274 -6.27 8.46 -6.80
N THR A 275 -6.37 8.49 -5.48
CA THR A 275 -7.28 9.40 -4.76
C THR A 275 -6.65 10.79 -4.62
N TYR A 276 -7.40 11.81 -5.01
CA TYR A 276 -7.08 13.22 -4.86
C TYR A 276 -8.03 13.85 -3.85
N HIS A 277 -7.47 14.65 -2.94
CA HIS A 277 -8.21 15.57 -2.09
C HIS A 277 -8.34 16.92 -2.80
N PHE A 278 -9.48 17.59 -2.68
CA PHE A 278 -9.72 18.92 -3.19
C PHE A 278 -10.63 19.75 -2.28
N ARG A 279 -10.57 21.07 -2.43
CA ARG A 279 -11.59 21.99 -1.91
C ARG A 279 -11.80 23.15 -2.87
N ILE A 280 -13.02 23.66 -2.88
CA ILE A 280 -13.40 24.86 -3.60
C ILE A 280 -13.27 26.07 -2.68
N ARG A 281 -12.88 27.22 -3.22
CA ARG A 281 -13.14 28.54 -2.64
C ARG A 281 -13.74 29.44 -3.70
N SER A 282 -14.63 30.33 -3.26
CA SER A 282 -15.25 31.35 -4.08
C SER A 282 -15.33 32.64 -3.28
N ALA A 283 -15.11 33.78 -3.93
CA ALA A 283 -15.27 35.11 -3.34
C ALA A 283 -16.13 35.99 -4.23
N ASP A 284 -17.05 36.74 -3.62
CA ASP A 284 -17.89 37.72 -4.32
C ASP A 284 -17.08 38.90 -4.89
N LEU A 285 -17.77 39.84 -5.55
CA LEU A 285 -17.21 41.12 -6.01
C LEU A 285 -16.58 41.98 -4.89
N CYS A 286 -16.84 41.64 -3.62
CA CYS A 286 -16.52 42.46 -2.46
C CYS A 286 -15.41 41.87 -1.57
N GLY A 287 -14.94 40.66 -1.89
CA GLY A 287 -13.89 39.95 -1.16
C GLY A 287 -14.37 39.10 0.01
N ASN A 288 -15.67 38.84 0.12
CA ASN A 288 -16.24 37.88 1.06
C ASN A 288 -15.96 36.46 0.52
N GLU A 289 -14.86 35.84 0.96
CA GLU A 289 -14.49 34.47 0.55
C GLU A 289 -15.21 33.40 1.38
N VAL A 290 -15.59 32.29 0.74
CA VAL A 290 -16.05 31.03 1.34
C VAL A 290 -15.08 29.90 1.03
N SER A 291 -15.19 28.77 1.72
CA SER A 291 -14.47 27.53 1.37
C SER A 291 -15.36 26.32 1.61
N SER A 292 -15.36 25.36 0.67
CA SER A 292 -15.98 24.05 0.90
C SER A 292 -15.22 23.27 1.99
N SER A 293 -15.82 22.18 2.48
CA SER A 293 -15.01 21.16 3.14
C SER A 293 -14.02 20.51 2.17
N ASP A 294 -13.08 19.75 2.73
CA ASP A 294 -12.36 18.73 1.96
C ASP A 294 -13.36 17.77 1.31
N LEU A 295 -13.06 17.40 0.07
CA LEU A 295 -13.76 16.46 -0.80
C LEU A 295 -12.69 15.63 -1.52
N ILE A 296 -13.02 14.43 -1.99
CA ILE A 296 -12.06 13.58 -2.71
C ILE A 296 -12.66 13.08 -4.03
N PHE A 297 -11.80 12.63 -4.93
CA PHE A 297 -12.20 11.73 -6.01
C PHE A 297 -11.07 10.75 -6.30
N THR A 298 -11.39 9.62 -6.93
CA THR A 298 -10.40 8.64 -7.39
C THR A 298 -10.49 8.57 -8.91
N THR A 299 -9.37 8.75 -9.61
CA THR A 299 -9.28 8.52 -11.06
C THR A 299 -9.58 7.06 -11.38
N LEU A 300 -10.05 6.78 -12.60
CA LEU A 300 -10.19 5.40 -13.07
C LEU A 300 -8.84 4.66 -13.07
N ASP A 301 -8.94 3.33 -13.05
CA ASP A 301 -7.83 2.40 -13.18
C ASP A 301 -8.23 1.30 -14.17
N GLU A 302 -7.48 1.22 -15.27
CA GLU A 302 -7.66 0.26 -16.36
C GLU A 302 -6.42 -0.66 -16.49
N THR A 303 -5.57 -0.71 -15.46
CA THR A 303 -4.26 -1.37 -15.50
C THR A 303 -4.27 -2.69 -14.74
N ALA A 304 -3.98 -3.81 -15.43
CA ALA A 304 -4.01 -5.13 -14.80
C ALA A 304 -2.76 -5.42 -13.93
N PRO A 305 -2.92 -6.09 -12.78
CA PRO A 305 -1.84 -6.32 -11.83
C PRO A 305 -0.69 -7.15 -12.43
N THR A 306 0.52 -6.61 -12.45
CA THR A 306 1.72 -7.26 -12.98
C THR A 306 2.23 -8.35 -12.04
N ILE A 307 1.92 -9.61 -12.36
CA ILE A 307 2.40 -10.80 -11.64
C ILE A 307 3.92 -10.99 -11.80
N SER A 308 4.59 -11.37 -10.71
CA SER A 308 6.05 -11.54 -10.61
C SER A 308 6.44 -12.58 -9.54
N ASN A 309 7.69 -13.05 -9.59
CA ASN A 309 8.31 -13.93 -8.57
C ASN A 309 7.46 -15.16 -8.21
N ILE A 310 6.93 -15.86 -9.21
CA ILE A 310 6.19 -17.11 -8.99
C ILE A 310 7.20 -18.20 -8.57
N GLU A 311 7.03 -18.77 -7.38
CA GLU A 311 7.86 -19.83 -6.83
C GLU A 311 6.97 -20.96 -6.26
N ILE A 312 7.44 -22.21 -6.36
CA ILE A 312 6.82 -23.36 -5.67
C ILE A 312 7.65 -23.67 -4.42
N VAL A 313 6.97 -23.71 -3.28
CA VAL A 313 7.52 -24.03 -1.95
C VAL A 313 6.66 -25.11 -1.30
N ASP A 314 7.08 -25.64 -0.14
CA ASP A 314 6.37 -26.70 0.61
C ASP A 314 5.92 -27.88 -0.29
N LEU A 315 6.75 -28.28 -1.25
CA LEU A 315 6.47 -29.32 -2.23
C LEU A 315 6.64 -30.72 -1.61
N LEU A 316 5.56 -31.49 -1.59
CA LEU A 316 5.43 -32.82 -0.98
C LEU A 316 4.81 -33.82 -1.97
N GLU A 317 4.47 -35.03 -1.49
CA GLU A 317 3.87 -36.10 -2.30
C GLU A 317 2.41 -35.82 -2.65
N THR A 318 1.66 -35.13 -1.78
CA THR A 318 0.21 -34.87 -1.92
C THR A 318 -0.17 -33.39 -1.89
N SER A 319 0.81 -32.49 -1.80
CA SER A 319 0.59 -31.04 -1.71
C SER A 319 1.76 -30.22 -2.25
N ALA A 320 1.49 -28.96 -2.60
CA ALA A 320 2.46 -27.97 -3.03
C ALA A 320 1.94 -26.55 -2.75
N ARG A 321 2.78 -25.64 -2.26
CA ARG A 321 2.41 -24.22 -2.11
C ARG A 321 2.97 -23.40 -3.27
N ILE A 322 2.12 -22.63 -3.92
CA ILE A 322 2.50 -21.68 -4.97
C ILE A 322 2.41 -20.28 -4.39
N ILE A 323 3.51 -19.52 -4.49
CA ILE A 323 3.62 -18.14 -4.00
C ILE A 323 3.99 -17.20 -5.15
N TRP A 324 3.49 -15.96 -5.13
CA TRP A 324 3.85 -14.92 -6.10
C TRP A 324 3.63 -13.52 -5.54
N LYS A 325 3.94 -12.49 -6.35
CA LYS A 325 3.80 -11.07 -6.00
C LYS A 325 3.21 -10.26 -7.15
N THR A 326 2.43 -9.25 -6.84
CA THR A 326 1.98 -8.19 -7.75
C THR A 326 2.60 -6.84 -7.40
N ASN A 327 2.47 -5.85 -8.30
CA ASN A 327 2.79 -4.44 -8.05
C ASN A 327 1.75 -3.75 -7.14
N GLU A 328 0.51 -4.24 -7.11
CA GLU A 328 -0.63 -3.66 -6.40
C GLU A 328 -1.52 -4.74 -5.77
N LYS A 329 -2.50 -4.33 -4.95
CA LYS A 329 -3.33 -5.29 -4.21
C LYS A 329 -4.29 -6.02 -5.14
N ALA A 330 -4.16 -7.34 -5.20
CA ALA A 330 -4.98 -8.20 -6.03
C ALA A 330 -5.36 -9.50 -5.31
N THR A 331 -6.38 -10.20 -5.84
CA THR A 331 -6.79 -11.54 -5.42
C THR A 331 -5.73 -12.59 -5.80
N SER A 332 -5.87 -13.80 -5.24
CA SER A 332 -4.95 -14.91 -5.47
C SER A 332 -5.69 -16.13 -6.03
N THR A 333 -5.52 -16.46 -7.31
CA THR A 333 -6.11 -17.66 -7.93
C THR A 333 -5.04 -18.53 -8.59
N VAL A 334 -5.16 -19.85 -8.44
CA VAL A 334 -4.34 -20.85 -9.13
C VAL A 334 -5.24 -21.83 -9.86
N SER A 335 -5.11 -21.89 -11.19
CA SER A 335 -5.67 -22.96 -12.02
C SER A 335 -4.61 -24.03 -12.21
N TYR A 336 -4.92 -25.30 -11.93
CA TYR A 336 -3.96 -26.40 -12.02
C TYR A 336 -4.59 -27.71 -12.52
N GLY A 337 -3.77 -28.64 -13.00
CA GLY A 337 -4.22 -29.95 -13.49
C GLY A 337 -3.08 -30.80 -14.03
N LYS A 338 -3.38 -31.99 -14.56
CA LYS A 338 -2.35 -32.89 -15.15
C LYS A 338 -2.02 -32.55 -16.63
N THR A 339 -2.54 -31.45 -17.15
CA THR A 339 -2.37 -30.95 -18.54
C THR A 339 -2.57 -29.42 -18.60
N GLU A 340 -2.11 -28.77 -19.67
CA GLU A 340 -2.27 -27.33 -19.95
C GLU A 340 -3.72 -26.82 -20.01
N LEU A 341 -4.73 -27.69 -20.10
CA LEU A 341 -6.15 -27.33 -19.96
C LEU A 341 -6.53 -27.02 -18.50
N TYR A 342 -5.65 -27.33 -17.55
CA TYR A 342 -5.91 -27.38 -16.11
C TYR A 342 -7.11 -28.30 -15.80
N GLY A 343 -7.87 -28.02 -14.73
CA GLY A 343 -9.04 -28.82 -14.36
C GLY A 343 -9.50 -28.63 -12.91
N PHE A 344 -8.64 -28.09 -12.07
CA PHE A 344 -8.93 -27.66 -10.70
C PHE A 344 -8.57 -26.18 -10.55
N ILE A 345 -9.27 -25.48 -9.68
CA ILE A 345 -9.01 -24.07 -9.34
C ILE A 345 -9.02 -23.96 -7.82
N GLN A 346 -8.04 -23.24 -7.26
CA GLN A 346 -7.99 -22.85 -5.86
C GLN A 346 -7.78 -21.34 -5.79
N SER A 347 -8.60 -20.64 -5.00
CA SER A 347 -8.56 -19.17 -4.91
C SER A 347 -8.68 -18.64 -3.47
N ASP A 348 -8.29 -17.38 -3.32
CA ASP A 348 -8.38 -16.53 -2.13
C ASP A 348 -8.72 -15.11 -2.60
N SER A 349 -9.83 -14.55 -2.09
CA SER A 349 -10.35 -13.24 -2.48
C SER A 349 -9.68 -12.06 -1.76
N THR A 350 -8.75 -12.31 -0.83
CA THR A 350 -8.06 -11.24 -0.10
C THR A 350 -7.13 -10.44 -1.01
N LEU A 351 -7.29 -9.11 -1.01
CA LEU A 351 -6.54 -8.17 -1.84
C LEU A 351 -5.15 -7.90 -1.25
N THR A 352 -4.15 -8.65 -1.72
CA THR A 352 -2.76 -8.67 -1.23
C THR A 352 -1.75 -8.37 -2.35
N THR A 353 -0.50 -8.04 -1.99
CA THR A 353 0.66 -7.96 -2.91
C THR A 353 1.62 -9.15 -2.76
N ASP A 354 1.32 -10.04 -1.80
CA ASP A 354 2.08 -11.23 -1.43
C ASP A 354 1.08 -12.40 -1.36
N HIS A 355 1.11 -13.27 -2.36
CA HIS A 355 0.13 -14.33 -2.58
C HIS A 355 0.68 -15.68 -2.14
N SER A 356 -0.16 -16.54 -1.57
CA SER A 356 0.20 -17.91 -1.16
C SER A 356 -1.02 -18.83 -1.23
N ILE A 357 -1.07 -19.70 -2.24
CA ILE A 357 -2.10 -20.74 -2.34
C ILE A 357 -1.46 -22.11 -2.07
N LEU A 358 -2.06 -22.89 -1.18
CA LEU A 358 -1.68 -24.29 -0.93
C LEU A 358 -2.60 -25.20 -1.75
N LEU A 359 -2.01 -26.05 -2.58
CA LEU A 359 -2.69 -27.14 -3.28
C LEU A 359 -2.56 -28.42 -2.43
N THR A 360 -3.64 -29.18 -2.32
CA THR A 360 -3.72 -30.45 -1.57
C THR A 360 -4.44 -31.52 -2.41
N GLY A 361 -4.44 -32.78 -1.96
CA GLY A 361 -5.08 -33.89 -2.68
C GLY A 361 -4.38 -34.29 -3.98
N LEU A 362 -3.10 -33.91 -4.14
CA LEU A 362 -2.31 -34.26 -5.33
C LEU A 362 -1.91 -35.74 -5.30
N SER A 363 -1.68 -36.32 -6.48
CA SER A 363 -1.09 -37.66 -6.61
C SER A 363 0.43 -37.58 -6.46
N ALA A 364 1.06 -38.55 -5.80
CA ALA A 364 2.53 -38.67 -5.73
C ALA A 364 3.18 -38.93 -7.10
N GLU A 365 4.48 -38.61 -7.23
CA GLU A 365 5.30 -38.76 -8.45
C GLU A 365 4.67 -38.22 -9.75
N THR A 366 3.74 -37.27 -9.64
CA THR A 366 2.88 -36.83 -10.74
C THR A 366 3.23 -35.41 -11.15
N SER A 367 3.37 -35.19 -12.45
CA SER A 367 3.55 -33.85 -13.03
C SER A 367 2.21 -33.11 -13.09
N TYR A 368 2.20 -31.87 -12.64
CA TYR A 368 1.08 -30.93 -12.71
C TYR A 368 1.50 -29.67 -13.48
N HIS A 369 0.58 -29.18 -14.30
CA HIS A 369 0.59 -27.86 -14.94
C HIS A 369 -0.20 -26.88 -14.07
N PHE A 370 0.21 -25.61 -14.04
CA PHE A 370 -0.53 -24.55 -13.37
C PHE A 370 -0.28 -23.16 -13.98
N SER A 371 -1.28 -22.29 -13.89
CA SER A 371 -1.17 -20.85 -14.12
C SER A 371 -1.78 -20.12 -12.93
N VAL A 372 -1.18 -18.99 -12.55
CA VAL A 372 -1.71 -18.12 -11.50
C VAL A 372 -2.41 -16.91 -12.12
N GLN A 373 -3.50 -16.48 -11.50
CA GLN A 373 -4.30 -15.33 -11.89
C GLN A 373 -4.44 -14.39 -10.69
N SER A 374 -4.40 -13.09 -10.97
CA SER A 374 -4.67 -12.05 -9.98
C SER A 374 -5.62 -10.99 -10.59
N MET A 375 -6.55 -10.50 -9.77
CA MET A 375 -7.50 -9.44 -10.11
C MET A 375 -7.43 -8.34 -9.06
N ASP A 376 -7.32 -7.08 -9.48
CA ASP A 376 -7.30 -5.92 -8.57
C ASP A 376 -8.70 -5.60 -7.99
N ALA A 377 -8.81 -4.44 -7.31
CA ALA A 377 -10.08 -3.93 -6.79
C ALA A 377 -10.99 -3.27 -7.84
N SER A 378 -10.45 -2.96 -9.03
CA SER A 378 -11.11 -2.30 -10.16
C SER A 378 -11.75 -3.30 -11.13
N GLY A 379 -11.30 -4.56 -11.09
CA GLY A 379 -11.74 -5.68 -11.94
C GLY A 379 -10.75 -6.05 -13.05
N ASN A 380 -9.57 -5.41 -13.14
CA ASN A 380 -8.60 -5.76 -14.18
C ASN A 380 -7.90 -7.06 -13.80
N THR A 381 -7.77 -7.98 -14.77
CA THR A 381 -7.24 -9.34 -14.54
C THR A 381 -5.95 -9.59 -15.29
N SER A 382 -5.03 -10.32 -14.65
CA SER A 382 -3.80 -10.82 -15.27
C SER A 382 -3.59 -12.30 -14.99
N PHE A 383 -2.78 -12.94 -15.83
CA PHE A 383 -2.49 -14.37 -15.80
C PHE A 383 -0.98 -14.60 -16.02
N SER A 384 -0.43 -15.65 -15.40
CA SER A 384 0.90 -16.15 -15.76
C SER A 384 0.85 -17.04 -17.00
N ALA A 385 2.02 -17.23 -17.64
CA ALA A 385 2.24 -18.39 -18.48
C ALA A 385 2.04 -19.70 -17.70
N ASP A 386 1.82 -20.81 -18.41
CA ASP A 386 1.86 -22.16 -17.83
C ASP A 386 3.22 -22.44 -17.20
N GLN A 387 3.20 -23.14 -16.06
CA GLN A 387 4.35 -23.63 -15.34
C GLN A 387 4.08 -25.04 -14.84
N THR A 388 5.13 -25.83 -14.64
CA THR A 388 5.02 -27.21 -14.19
C THR A 388 5.79 -27.49 -12.91
N PHE A 389 5.26 -28.41 -12.11
CA PHE A 389 5.96 -29.03 -11.00
C PHE A 389 5.63 -30.54 -10.95
N THR A 390 6.46 -31.31 -10.25
CA THR A 390 6.22 -32.74 -10.00
C THR A 390 6.20 -32.96 -8.50
N THR A 391 5.16 -33.62 -7.99
CA THR A 391 5.09 -34.03 -6.57
C THR A 391 6.20 -35.02 -6.23
N THR A 392 6.60 -35.07 -4.96
CA THR A 392 7.68 -35.97 -4.53
C THR A 392 7.26 -37.43 -4.53
N VAL A 393 8.25 -38.32 -4.43
CA VAL A 393 8.03 -39.76 -4.15
C VAL A 393 7.33 -39.93 -2.80
N ASN A 394 6.42 -40.89 -2.68
CA ASN A 394 5.89 -41.30 -1.38
C ASN A 394 6.96 -42.16 -0.66
N PRO A 395 7.43 -41.79 0.54
CA PRO A 395 8.42 -42.56 1.27
C PRO A 395 7.81 -43.80 1.95
N PRO A 396 8.57 -44.90 2.14
CA PRO A 396 8.16 -45.96 3.04
C PRO A 396 8.00 -45.44 4.48
N PRO A 397 7.14 -46.04 5.31
CA PRO A 397 6.98 -45.63 6.71
C PRO A 397 8.27 -45.81 7.53
N GLU A 398 8.31 -45.20 8.71
CA GLU A 398 9.38 -45.43 9.68
C GLU A 398 9.29 -46.85 10.28
N ASN A 399 10.37 -47.31 10.93
CA ASN A 399 10.33 -48.56 11.69
C ASN A 399 9.37 -48.42 12.89
N VAL A 400 8.76 -49.53 13.33
CA VAL A 400 8.02 -49.58 14.60
C VAL A 400 8.92 -49.20 15.79
N SER A 401 8.34 -48.60 16.82
CA SER A 401 9.06 -48.18 18.02
C SER A 401 8.69 -49.04 19.24
N ASN A 402 9.37 -48.85 20.37
CA ASN A 402 9.14 -49.58 21.64
C ASN A 402 9.05 -51.12 21.55
N LEU A 403 9.61 -51.71 20.49
CA LEU A 403 9.59 -53.16 20.22
C LEU A 403 10.13 -53.98 21.40
N SER A 404 9.26 -54.79 21.97
CA SER A 404 9.51 -55.66 23.14
C SER A 404 9.13 -57.11 22.83
N ILE A 405 9.67 -58.04 23.62
CA ILE A 405 9.34 -59.46 23.53
C ILE A 405 9.31 -60.12 24.90
N ILE A 406 8.27 -60.91 25.16
CA ILE A 406 8.02 -61.62 26.41
C ILE A 406 7.96 -63.12 26.10
N PRO A 407 9.01 -63.89 26.43
CA PRO A 407 9.01 -65.34 26.27
C PRO A 407 8.19 -66.04 27.37
N ALA A 408 7.51 -67.11 27.00
CA ALA A 408 6.76 -67.96 27.93
C ALA A 408 6.71 -69.41 27.39
N ASP A 409 5.92 -70.27 28.02
CA ASP A 409 5.87 -71.70 27.65
C ASP A 409 5.27 -71.90 26.24
N GLY A 410 6.09 -72.41 25.33
CA GLY A 410 5.73 -72.69 23.94
C GLY A 410 5.39 -71.46 23.09
N LYS A 411 5.71 -70.23 23.55
CA LYS A 411 5.35 -68.99 22.87
C LYS A 411 6.29 -67.81 23.15
N ASN A 412 6.30 -66.84 22.24
CA ASN A 412 6.79 -65.48 22.46
C ASN A 412 5.63 -64.50 22.18
N THR A 413 5.35 -63.58 23.09
CA THR A 413 4.52 -62.39 22.82
C THR A 413 5.45 -61.25 22.38
N LEU A 414 5.14 -60.58 21.27
CA LEU A 414 5.81 -59.38 20.78
C LEU A 414 4.86 -58.19 20.95
N THR A 415 5.39 -57.03 21.34
CA THR A 415 4.64 -55.76 21.40
C THR A 415 5.46 -54.66 20.75
N TRP A 416 4.83 -53.67 20.12
CA TRP A 416 5.49 -52.51 19.53
C TRP A 416 4.49 -51.37 19.34
N ASP A 417 4.99 -50.14 19.23
CA ASP A 417 4.17 -48.98 18.89
C ASP A 417 4.32 -48.72 17.37
N ASN A 418 3.20 -48.53 16.67
CA ASN A 418 3.19 -48.24 15.24
C ASN A 418 3.77 -46.84 14.93
N PRO A 419 4.43 -46.65 13.76
CA PRO A 419 4.92 -45.33 13.37
C PRO A 419 3.73 -44.36 13.12
N PRO A 420 3.77 -43.11 13.64
CA PRO A 420 2.64 -42.18 13.63
C PRO A 420 2.46 -41.45 12.28
N ASN A 421 2.66 -42.15 11.17
CA ASN A 421 2.63 -41.60 9.81
C ASN A 421 1.39 -42.10 9.06
N GLU A 422 0.64 -41.19 8.44
CA GLU A 422 -0.55 -41.49 7.61
C GLU A 422 -0.29 -42.49 6.48
N ASN A 423 0.96 -42.61 6.02
CA ASN A 423 1.38 -43.57 4.99
C ASN A 423 1.48 -45.04 5.49
N LEU A 424 1.10 -45.37 6.72
CA LEU A 424 1.14 -46.75 7.25
C LEU A 424 -0.06 -47.60 6.82
N GLU A 425 0.20 -48.68 6.06
CA GLU A 425 -0.79 -49.67 5.63
C GLU A 425 -0.75 -50.96 6.48
N GLY A 426 0.42 -51.35 6.98
CA GLY A 426 0.55 -52.60 7.73
C GLY A 426 1.94 -52.92 8.26
N ILE A 427 1.98 -53.90 9.16
CA ILE A 427 3.17 -54.45 9.81
C ILE A 427 3.34 -55.92 9.41
N LEU A 428 4.46 -56.21 8.75
CA LEU A 428 4.91 -57.56 8.40
C LEU A 428 5.91 -58.08 9.43
N ILE A 429 5.69 -59.29 9.97
CA ILE A 429 6.68 -59.95 10.84
C ILE A 429 7.18 -61.24 10.19
N LEU A 430 8.49 -61.33 10.04
CA LEU A 430 9.20 -62.55 9.68
C LEU A 430 9.90 -63.14 10.92
N ALA A 431 9.91 -64.47 11.03
CA ALA A 431 10.63 -65.20 12.08
C ALA A 431 11.55 -66.28 11.48
N CYS A 432 12.80 -66.35 11.96
CA CYS A 432 13.81 -67.30 11.49
C CYS A 432 14.57 -67.94 12.67
N LEU A 433 15.22 -69.08 12.41
CA LEU A 433 15.85 -69.93 13.45
C LEU A 433 17.34 -69.66 13.69
N ASN A 434 18.05 -69.07 12.72
CA ASN A 434 19.52 -68.99 12.73
C ASN A 434 20.07 -67.56 12.79
N THR A 435 19.39 -66.63 12.12
CA THR A 435 19.79 -65.23 11.92
C THR A 435 18.53 -64.36 11.86
N PHE A 436 18.69 -63.04 12.03
CA PHE A 436 17.64 -62.08 11.68
C PHE A 436 17.30 -62.11 10.18
N PRO A 437 16.08 -61.72 9.77
CA PRO A 437 15.75 -61.54 8.36
C PRO A 437 16.55 -60.36 7.78
N ASN A 438 17.06 -60.53 6.57
CA ASN A 438 17.82 -59.51 5.84
C ASN A 438 16.93 -58.58 5.01
N SER A 439 15.66 -58.95 4.79
CA SER A 439 14.66 -58.18 4.04
C SER A 439 13.23 -58.65 4.37
N PRO A 440 12.18 -57.90 4.05
CA PRO A 440 10.78 -58.34 4.13
C PRO A 440 10.42 -59.50 3.18
N VAL A 441 11.33 -59.94 2.31
CA VAL A 441 11.15 -61.07 1.38
C VAL A 441 12.24 -62.15 1.57
N ASP A 442 12.81 -62.24 2.77
CA ASP A 442 13.84 -63.23 3.09
C ASP A 442 13.26 -64.66 3.13
N ALA A 443 13.71 -65.51 2.22
CA ALA A 443 13.18 -66.85 1.99
C ALA A 443 13.64 -67.90 3.03
N ASP A 444 14.67 -67.60 3.83
CA ASP A 444 15.10 -68.44 4.95
C ASP A 444 14.30 -68.17 6.25
N CYS A 445 13.31 -67.27 6.17
CA CYS A 445 12.44 -66.83 7.26
C CYS A 445 10.95 -67.09 6.94
N THR A 446 10.15 -67.37 7.97
CA THR A 446 8.70 -67.62 7.82
C THR A 446 7.92 -66.34 8.12
N LYS A 447 6.95 -65.97 7.28
CA LYS A 447 5.97 -64.93 7.64
C LYS A 447 5.06 -65.42 8.76
N VAL A 448 5.00 -64.70 9.87
CA VAL A 448 4.21 -65.06 11.05
C VAL A 448 3.08 -64.07 11.36
N PHE A 449 3.20 -62.82 10.90
CA PHE A 449 2.16 -61.79 11.02
C PHE A 449 2.19 -60.82 9.81
N ASP A 450 1.04 -60.25 9.48
CA ASP A 450 0.79 -59.29 8.37
C ASP A 450 -0.53 -58.57 8.72
N GLY A 451 -0.46 -57.36 9.28
CA GLY A 451 -1.63 -56.64 9.83
C GLY A 451 -1.25 -55.36 10.60
N LEU A 452 -2.23 -54.66 11.20
CA LEU A 452 -2.01 -53.35 11.84
C LEU A 452 -1.96 -53.37 13.39
N ASN A 453 -2.08 -54.53 14.03
CA ASN A 453 -2.03 -54.66 15.49
C ASN A 453 -0.68 -54.18 16.08
N GLU A 454 -0.67 -53.94 17.39
CA GLU A 454 0.53 -53.56 18.18
C GLU A 454 1.00 -54.68 19.14
N GLU A 455 0.29 -55.83 19.15
CA GLU A 455 0.70 -57.08 19.81
C GLU A 455 0.56 -58.26 18.84
N PHE A 456 1.53 -59.19 18.87
CA PHE A 456 1.42 -60.50 18.23
C PHE A 456 2.00 -61.63 19.10
N ILE A 457 1.26 -62.75 19.22
CA ILE A 457 1.68 -63.91 20.02
C ILE A 457 2.07 -65.08 19.09
N HIS A 458 3.36 -65.28 18.88
CA HIS A 458 3.90 -66.42 18.15
C HIS A 458 3.86 -67.68 19.04
N LYS A 459 2.96 -68.63 18.73
CA LYS A 459 2.68 -69.86 19.51
C LYS A 459 3.23 -71.11 18.81
N GLY A 460 3.40 -72.20 19.56
CA GLY A 460 3.84 -73.49 19.02
C GLY A 460 5.37 -73.63 18.92
N LEU A 461 6.09 -72.84 19.71
CA LEU A 461 7.55 -72.73 19.65
C LEU A 461 8.24 -73.75 20.55
N ALA A 462 9.48 -74.11 20.22
CA ALA A 462 10.30 -74.99 21.05
C ALA A 462 10.97 -74.22 22.20
N ASN A 463 10.69 -74.61 23.44
CA ASN A 463 11.36 -74.03 24.62
C ASN A 463 12.88 -74.23 24.54
N GLY A 464 13.63 -73.18 24.84
CA GLY A 464 15.09 -73.15 24.72
C GLY A 464 15.63 -72.94 23.29
N THR A 465 14.78 -72.92 22.26
CA THR A 465 15.17 -72.50 20.90
C THR A 465 15.00 -70.98 20.76
N THR A 466 16.02 -70.30 20.27
CA THR A 466 15.96 -68.85 20.02
C THR A 466 15.39 -68.57 18.64
N TYR A 467 14.37 -67.72 18.58
CA TYR A 467 13.77 -67.25 17.34
C TYR A 467 14.17 -65.79 17.11
N TYR A 468 14.60 -65.47 15.91
CA TYR A 468 14.98 -64.12 15.47
C TYR A 468 13.83 -63.53 14.65
N TYR A 469 13.43 -62.31 14.97
CA TYR A 469 12.29 -61.63 14.36
C TYR A 469 12.74 -60.34 13.67
N GLY A 470 12.12 -60.04 12.53
CA GLY A 470 12.18 -58.73 11.88
C GLY A 470 10.77 -58.21 11.63
N ILE A 471 10.50 -56.98 12.09
CA ILE A 471 9.20 -56.31 12.06
C ILE A 471 9.32 -55.13 11.08
N PHE A 472 8.61 -55.20 9.96
CA PHE A 472 8.70 -54.28 8.84
C PHE A 472 7.35 -53.57 8.63
N ALA A 473 7.26 -52.28 8.96
CA ALA A 473 6.14 -51.44 8.54
C ALA A 473 6.17 -51.22 7.02
N HIS A 474 5.02 -51.03 6.37
CA HIS A 474 4.93 -50.70 4.95
C HIS A 474 3.75 -49.79 4.62
N ASN A 475 3.83 -49.12 3.47
CA ASN A 475 2.73 -48.33 2.90
C ASN A 475 1.88 -49.16 1.91
N HIS A 476 0.87 -48.52 1.32
CA HIS A 476 -0.05 -49.13 0.35
C HIS A 476 0.67 -49.68 -0.90
N ALA A 477 1.74 -49.02 -1.33
CA ALA A 477 2.62 -49.46 -2.41
C ALA A 477 3.52 -50.66 -2.03
N ARG A 478 3.37 -51.23 -0.83
CA ARG A 478 4.21 -52.29 -0.24
C ARG A 478 5.71 -51.93 -0.29
N GLN A 479 6.04 -50.65 -0.12
CA GLN A 479 7.40 -50.20 0.20
C GLN A 479 7.59 -50.34 1.71
N TYR A 480 8.62 -51.08 2.12
CA TYR A 480 8.86 -51.43 3.52
C TYR A 480 9.90 -50.52 4.18
N ALA A 481 9.71 -50.27 5.46
CA ALA A 481 10.70 -49.74 6.38
C ALA A 481 11.93 -50.67 6.47
N SER A 482 13.05 -50.17 7.00
CA SER A 482 14.31 -50.93 7.12
C SER A 482 14.22 -52.17 8.02
N GLY A 483 13.25 -52.20 8.94
CA GLY A 483 12.98 -53.31 9.85
C GLY A 483 13.51 -53.06 11.27
N ALA A 484 12.65 -53.27 12.27
CA ALA A 484 13.06 -53.40 13.66
C ALA A 484 13.34 -54.88 13.99
N LEU A 485 14.38 -55.16 14.78
CA LEU A 485 14.89 -56.52 15.01
C LEU A 485 14.85 -56.90 16.50
N VAL A 486 14.33 -58.07 16.83
CA VAL A 486 14.29 -58.61 18.21
C VAL A 486 14.41 -60.14 18.23
N LEU A 487 14.92 -60.73 19.30
CA LEU A 487 15.05 -62.19 19.47
C LEU A 487 14.37 -62.67 20.74
N GLY A 488 13.77 -63.86 20.71
CA GLY A 488 13.03 -64.42 21.84
C GLY A 488 13.22 -65.93 21.97
N THR A 489 13.47 -66.39 23.19
CA THR A 489 13.73 -67.80 23.54
C THR A 489 12.64 -68.27 24.51
N PRO A 490 11.64 -69.05 24.07
CA PRO A 490 10.55 -69.54 24.92
C PRO A 490 11.07 -70.37 26.09
N ILE A 491 10.36 -70.33 27.23
CA ILE A 491 10.80 -70.94 28.49
C ILE A 491 9.68 -71.80 29.09
N ALA A 492 10.02 -73.04 29.46
CA ALA A 492 9.07 -73.99 30.04
C ALA A 492 8.50 -73.48 31.38
N SER A 493 7.20 -73.69 31.61
CA SER A 493 6.52 -73.22 32.81
C SER A 493 6.98 -73.98 34.05
N ILE A 494 7.43 -73.26 35.08
CA ILE A 494 7.87 -73.84 36.35
C ILE A 494 6.64 -74.05 37.23
N ILE A 495 6.24 -75.30 37.44
CA ILE A 495 5.13 -75.67 38.31
C ILE A 495 5.46 -75.31 39.77
N PRO A 496 4.67 -74.45 40.45
CA PRO A 496 4.89 -74.12 41.85
C PRO A 496 4.64 -75.31 42.80
N VAL A 497 5.34 -75.31 43.94
CA VAL A 497 5.10 -76.28 45.03
C VAL A 497 4.16 -75.68 46.07
N GLU A 498 3.17 -76.45 46.49
CA GLU A 498 2.08 -76.06 47.38
C GLU A 498 2.50 -76.02 48.87
N VAL A 499 2.03 -75.01 49.61
CA VAL A 499 2.22 -74.83 51.06
C VAL A 499 0.90 -74.32 51.68
N PRO A 500 0.48 -74.76 52.89
CA PRO A 500 -0.93 -74.66 53.32
C PRO A 500 -1.37 -73.30 53.90
N PRO A 501 -2.70 -73.05 54.05
CA PRO A 501 -3.26 -71.80 54.55
C PRO A 501 -3.40 -71.72 56.09
N GLU A 502 -3.65 -70.53 56.59
CA GLU A 502 -4.13 -70.24 57.96
C GLU A 502 -5.28 -69.21 57.90
N GLU A 503 -6.19 -69.21 58.89
CA GLU A 503 -7.59 -68.71 58.78
C GLU A 503 -7.86 -67.43 59.64
N PRO A 504 -9.11 -66.90 59.84
CA PRO A 504 -9.34 -65.44 59.81
C PRO A 504 -9.86 -64.81 61.13
N GLY A 505 -10.11 -63.49 61.08
CA GLY A 505 -10.95 -62.70 62.00
C GLY A 505 -11.26 -61.34 61.36
N GLU A 506 -12.53 -60.97 61.13
CA GLU A 506 -13.49 -60.33 62.07
C GLU A 506 -13.36 -58.79 62.10
N GLU A 507 -14.42 -57.97 62.04
CA GLU A 507 -15.88 -58.26 61.99
C GLU A 507 -16.67 -57.15 61.23
N ILE A 508 -17.98 -57.36 61.02
CA ILE A 508 -18.98 -56.47 60.38
C ILE A 508 -19.66 -55.59 61.48
N PRO A 509 -20.52 -54.57 61.19
CA PRO A 509 -21.96 -54.84 60.98
C PRO A 509 -22.83 -53.78 60.21
N ILE A 510 -23.73 -54.25 59.32
CA ILE A 510 -25.22 -53.97 59.29
C ILE A 510 -25.68 -52.49 58.94
N GLU A 511 -26.81 -52.18 58.26
CA GLU A 511 -28.06 -52.90 57.89
C GLU A 511 -28.59 -52.60 56.45
N THR A 512 -29.70 -53.26 56.08
CA THR A 512 -30.45 -53.28 54.80
C THR A 512 -31.70 -52.33 54.86
N PRO A 513 -32.74 -52.30 53.95
CA PRO A 513 -33.14 -53.26 52.88
C PRO A 513 -33.85 -52.74 51.58
N THR A 514 -34.29 -53.71 50.75
CA THR A 514 -35.37 -53.71 49.71
C THR A 514 -35.18 -52.83 48.44
N GLU A 515 -35.13 -53.43 47.23
CA GLU A 515 -36.26 -53.79 46.31
C GLU A 515 -36.81 -52.56 45.54
N THR A 516 -37.14 -52.58 44.24
CA THR A 516 -37.45 -53.63 43.25
C THR A 516 -36.93 -53.29 41.83
N ASP A 517 -36.70 -54.33 41.00
CA ASP A 517 -36.94 -54.45 39.54
C ASP A 517 -36.56 -53.32 38.53
N GLY A 518 -36.15 -53.70 37.32
CA GLY A 518 -35.87 -52.79 36.19
C GLY A 518 -34.57 -53.08 35.44
N THR A 519 -34.69 -53.51 34.18
CA THR A 519 -33.56 -53.75 33.26
C THR A 519 -33.10 -52.48 32.54
N THR A 520 -31.81 -52.16 32.57
CA THR A 520 -31.18 -51.31 31.53
C THR A 520 -29.69 -51.59 31.33
N LEU A 521 -29.17 -51.13 30.18
CA LEU A 521 -27.83 -51.39 29.64
C LEU A 521 -26.77 -50.41 30.21
N LEU A 522 -25.47 -50.73 30.08
CA LEU A 522 -24.39 -49.94 30.67
C LEU A 522 -23.10 -49.95 29.80
N CYS A 523 -22.83 -48.81 29.14
CA CYS A 523 -21.54 -48.32 28.60
C CYS A 523 -21.76 -46.86 28.12
N GLY A 524 -20.83 -45.91 28.24
CA GLY A 524 -19.55 -45.94 28.97
C GLY A 524 -18.66 -44.71 28.68
N ASP A 525 -18.60 -43.74 29.60
CA ASP A 525 -17.80 -42.50 29.45
C ASP A 525 -16.46 -42.51 30.21
N ALA A 526 -15.45 -41.86 29.63
CA ALA A 526 -14.18 -41.55 30.30
C ALA A 526 -14.25 -40.16 30.97
N ILE A 527 -14.25 -40.11 32.30
CA ILE A 527 -14.53 -38.88 33.06
C ILE A 527 -13.31 -37.95 33.15
N CYS A 528 -13.51 -36.66 32.83
CA CYS A 528 -12.50 -35.61 32.97
C CYS A 528 -12.04 -35.42 34.43
N SER A 529 -10.72 -35.38 34.66
CA SER A 529 -10.15 -35.41 36.01
C SER A 529 -9.91 -34.02 36.64
N ILE A 530 -10.96 -33.51 37.30
CA ILE A 530 -10.92 -32.64 38.48
C ILE A 530 -10.04 -31.36 38.37
N GLY A 531 -10.65 -30.26 37.92
CA GLY A 531 -10.08 -28.92 38.07
C GLY A 531 -11.11 -27.81 37.88
N GLU A 532 -11.86 -27.88 36.78
CA GLU A 532 -12.81 -26.85 36.33
C GLU A 532 -14.17 -27.48 35.98
N THR A 533 -15.23 -26.67 35.93
CA THR A 533 -16.61 -27.14 36.13
C THR A 533 -17.48 -27.10 34.87
N SER A 534 -17.99 -28.27 34.49
CA SER A 534 -19.30 -28.47 33.85
C SER A 534 -19.65 -27.60 32.64
N LEU A 535 -18.85 -27.69 31.58
CA LEU A 535 -19.32 -27.62 30.19
C LEU A 535 -18.34 -28.42 29.31
N LEU A 536 -18.84 -29.09 28.25
CA LEU A 536 -18.09 -29.81 27.20
C LEU A 536 -17.33 -31.11 27.61
N CYS A 537 -17.90 -32.28 27.23
CA CYS A 537 -17.23 -33.45 26.61
C CYS A 537 -18.11 -34.74 26.67
N PRO A 538 -18.56 -35.29 25.52
CA PRO A 538 -19.10 -36.65 25.39
C PRO A 538 -18.25 -37.58 24.47
N ASN A 539 -18.49 -38.90 24.53
CA ASN A 539 -17.89 -39.96 23.66
C ASN A 539 -18.95 -40.62 22.75
N ASP A 540 -18.53 -41.44 21.76
CA ASP A 540 -19.44 -42.24 20.91
C ASP A 540 -18.81 -43.58 20.41
N CYS A 541 -19.61 -44.66 20.29
CA CYS A 541 -19.18 -46.07 19.98
C CYS A 541 -20.37 -47.07 19.87
N ILE A 542 -20.34 -48.25 19.18
CA ILE A 542 -19.57 -48.77 18.02
C ILE A 542 -20.13 -50.17 17.55
N LEU A 543 -20.10 -50.50 16.24
CA LEU A 543 -20.28 -51.85 15.58
C LEU A 543 -21.63 -52.61 15.80
N GLU A 544 -22.12 -53.58 14.99
CA GLU A 544 -21.78 -54.26 13.70
C GLU A 544 -23.13 -54.74 13.03
N GLU A 545 -23.36 -55.61 12.02
CA GLU A 545 -22.66 -56.67 11.23
C GLU A 545 -23.46 -56.96 9.90
N GLU A 546 -22.81 -57.35 8.77
CA GLU A 546 -23.31 -58.05 7.54
C GLU A 546 -24.66 -57.66 6.78
N SER A 547 -24.87 -57.81 5.45
CA SER A 547 -24.17 -58.51 4.34
C SER A 547 -24.61 -58.07 2.90
N LEU A 548 -23.71 -58.27 1.91
CA LEU A 548 -23.88 -58.63 0.47
C LEU A 548 -24.78 -57.87 -0.57
N LEU A 549 -24.13 -57.42 -1.67
CA LEU A 549 -24.61 -57.21 -3.07
C LEU A 549 -25.62 -56.04 -3.31
N GLU A 550 -25.75 -55.40 -4.48
CA GLU A 550 -25.15 -55.57 -5.83
C GLU A 550 -24.86 -54.19 -6.51
N GLU A 551 -24.80 -54.07 -7.85
CA GLU A 551 -24.21 -52.91 -8.58
C GLU A 551 -25.17 -51.74 -8.99
N GLU A 552 -24.55 -50.60 -9.34
CA GLU A 552 -25.00 -49.44 -10.16
C GLU A 552 -26.05 -48.38 -9.70
N GLN A 553 -25.62 -47.12 -9.84
CA GLN A 553 -26.31 -45.89 -10.30
C GLN A 553 -27.82 -45.65 -10.02
N SER A 554 -28.15 -44.55 -9.32
CA SER A 554 -29.06 -43.50 -9.84
C SER A 554 -29.12 -42.24 -8.95
N THR A 555 -29.47 -41.10 -9.54
CA THR A 555 -29.78 -39.82 -8.89
C THR A 555 -31.26 -39.71 -8.43
N THR A 556 -31.52 -39.01 -7.33
CA THR A 556 -32.79 -38.30 -7.06
C THR A 556 -32.52 -36.95 -6.36
N PRO A 557 -33.40 -35.94 -6.48
CA PRO A 557 -33.07 -34.54 -6.19
C PRO A 557 -33.47 -34.03 -4.80
N LEU A 558 -32.91 -32.88 -4.40
CA LEU A 558 -33.38 -32.11 -3.24
C LEU A 558 -34.71 -31.41 -3.54
N CYS A 559 -35.59 -31.37 -2.53
CA CYS A 559 -36.58 -30.30 -2.37
C CYS A 559 -36.06 -29.31 -1.31
N GLY A 560 -36.45 -28.03 -1.41
CA GLY A 560 -35.92 -26.97 -0.55
C GLY A 560 -36.61 -26.87 0.82
N ASN A 561 -35.79 -26.83 1.87
CA ASN A 561 -36.04 -26.04 3.08
C ASN A 561 -37.27 -26.39 3.95
N GLY A 562 -37.79 -27.61 3.90
CA GLY A 562 -38.88 -28.08 4.76
C GLY A 562 -38.63 -29.47 5.36
N ILE A 563 -38.81 -29.60 6.68
CA ILE A 563 -38.77 -30.87 7.42
C ILE A 563 -40.23 -31.23 7.78
N CYS A 564 -40.72 -32.42 7.41
CA CYS A 564 -42.00 -32.91 7.95
C CYS A 564 -41.82 -33.26 9.44
N GLU A 565 -42.75 -32.87 10.32
CA GLU A 565 -42.65 -33.13 11.76
C GLU A 565 -42.70 -34.64 12.09
N GLU A 566 -42.08 -35.03 13.22
CA GLU A 566 -41.69 -36.42 13.56
C GLU A 566 -42.84 -37.45 13.75
N THR A 567 -44.09 -37.10 13.46
CA THR A 567 -45.25 -38.00 13.60
C THR A 567 -45.94 -38.36 12.28
N GLU A 568 -45.48 -37.84 11.15
CA GLU A 568 -46.08 -38.10 9.83
C GLU A 568 -45.40 -39.24 9.04
N ASN A 569 -46.17 -39.89 8.16
CA ASN A 569 -45.72 -40.95 7.27
C ASN A 569 -45.50 -40.38 5.86
N ILE A 570 -44.57 -40.97 5.09
CA ILE A 570 -44.25 -40.61 3.68
C ILE A 570 -45.50 -40.49 2.77
N LEU A 571 -46.63 -41.12 3.11
CA LEU A 571 -47.90 -41.01 2.38
C LEU A 571 -48.79 -39.80 2.79
N LEU A 572 -48.31 -38.84 3.58
CA LEU A 572 -49.10 -37.70 4.09
C LEU A 572 -48.53 -36.29 3.88
N CYS A 573 -47.23 -36.08 3.62
CA CYS A 573 -46.65 -34.74 3.44
C CYS A 573 -47.14 -33.95 2.18
N GLU A 574 -48.23 -34.35 1.51
CA GLU A 574 -48.81 -33.63 0.37
C GLU A 574 -49.74 -32.46 0.76
N THR A 575 -50.14 -32.31 2.03
CA THR A 575 -51.18 -31.33 2.42
C THR A 575 -50.70 -29.92 2.80
N ASP A 576 -49.45 -29.74 3.23
CA ASP A 576 -48.95 -28.44 3.74
C ASP A 576 -48.07 -27.66 2.74
N CYS A 577 -47.90 -28.15 1.52
CA CYS A 577 -47.40 -27.31 0.42
C CYS A 577 -48.51 -26.31 0.02
N PRO A 578 -48.34 -24.99 0.22
CA PRO A 578 -49.33 -24.01 -0.24
C PRO A 578 -49.39 -24.06 -1.76
N THR A 579 -50.54 -24.47 -2.30
CA THR A 579 -50.72 -24.70 -3.73
C THR A 579 -50.63 -23.38 -4.51
N THR A 580 -49.42 -23.08 -4.99
CA THR A 580 -49.22 -22.15 -6.10
C THR A 580 -50.09 -22.63 -7.25
N LYS A 581 -51.08 -21.80 -7.62
CA LYS A 581 -52.03 -22.15 -8.67
C LYS A 581 -51.24 -22.43 -9.95
N ILE A 582 -51.26 -23.66 -10.42
CA ILE A 582 -51.00 -23.96 -11.81
C ILE A 582 -52.14 -23.29 -12.60
N PRO A 583 -51.88 -22.25 -13.42
CA PRO A 583 -52.88 -21.76 -14.37
C PRO A 583 -53.21 -22.91 -15.33
N PRO A 584 -54.44 -22.99 -15.84
CA PRO A 584 -54.88 -24.17 -16.58
C PRO A 584 -54.03 -24.42 -17.83
N GLU A 585 -54.04 -25.68 -18.30
CA GLU A 585 -53.67 -26.04 -19.68
C GLU A 585 -54.72 -25.49 -20.67
N GLU A 586 -54.86 -24.16 -20.70
CA GLU A 586 -55.72 -23.44 -21.63
C GLU A 586 -55.01 -23.20 -22.96
N LYS A 587 -55.83 -23.10 -24.01
CA LYS A 587 -55.38 -22.91 -25.40
C LYS A 587 -55.01 -21.44 -25.63
N GLY A 588 -53.89 -21.01 -25.06
CA GLY A 588 -53.27 -19.72 -25.37
C GLY A 588 -52.75 -19.68 -26.81
N GLU A 589 -53.55 -19.15 -27.73
CA GLU A 589 -53.10 -18.89 -29.10
C GLU A 589 -52.07 -17.76 -29.13
N GLY A 590 -50.79 -18.11 -29.19
CA GLY A 590 -49.77 -17.26 -29.80
C GLY A 590 -49.23 -16.08 -28.98
N THR A 591 -49.47 -15.99 -27.67
CA THR A 591 -49.09 -14.83 -26.84
C THR A 591 -48.02 -15.11 -25.77
N ILE A 592 -47.29 -14.07 -25.39
CA ILE A 592 -46.33 -14.07 -24.26
C ILE A 592 -47.09 -13.80 -22.94
N SER A 593 -46.69 -14.48 -21.85
CA SER A 593 -47.27 -14.31 -20.50
C SER A 593 -46.32 -13.54 -19.57
N TYR A 594 -46.88 -12.83 -18.59
CA TYR A 594 -46.14 -12.20 -17.48
C TYR A 594 -45.30 -13.24 -16.70
N GLU A 595 -45.85 -14.44 -16.49
CA GLU A 595 -45.18 -15.58 -15.82
C GLU A 595 -43.96 -16.11 -16.61
N GLY A 596 -43.81 -15.72 -17.89
CA GLY A 596 -42.66 -16.05 -18.71
C GLY A 596 -41.47 -15.10 -18.52
N VAL A 597 -41.59 -14.06 -17.68
CA VAL A 597 -40.54 -13.06 -17.44
C VAL A 597 -40.01 -13.22 -16.01
N SER A 598 -38.70 -13.37 -15.85
CA SER A 598 -38.04 -13.34 -14.54
C SER A 598 -37.03 -12.20 -14.45
N PHE A 599 -37.00 -11.58 -13.27
CA PHE A 599 -36.14 -10.46 -12.90
C PHE A 599 -35.09 -10.99 -11.94
N LEU A 600 -33.80 -10.86 -12.27
CA LEU A 600 -32.71 -11.39 -11.48
C LEU A 600 -31.68 -10.32 -11.15
N VAL A 601 -31.31 -10.25 -9.88
CA VAL A 601 -30.37 -9.29 -9.28
C VAL A 601 -29.27 -10.07 -8.54
N ALA A 602 -28.32 -9.38 -7.91
CA ALA A 602 -27.11 -10.00 -7.35
C ALA A 602 -26.37 -10.89 -8.39
N ASP A 603 -26.14 -10.30 -9.57
CA ASP A 603 -25.68 -10.93 -10.82
C ASP A 603 -26.42 -12.22 -11.27
N GLY A 604 -27.71 -12.32 -10.93
CA GLY A 604 -28.57 -13.43 -11.37
C GLY A 604 -28.87 -14.48 -10.29
N VAL A 605 -28.38 -14.25 -9.06
CA VAL A 605 -28.49 -15.21 -7.94
C VAL A 605 -29.81 -15.05 -7.16
N ILE A 606 -30.37 -13.84 -7.10
CA ILE A 606 -31.67 -13.57 -6.47
C ILE A 606 -32.69 -13.27 -7.56
N GLN A 607 -33.72 -14.10 -7.67
CA GLN A 607 -34.88 -13.83 -8.52
C GLN A 607 -35.92 -13.01 -7.74
N LEU A 608 -36.21 -11.81 -8.22
CA LEU A 608 -37.31 -10.97 -7.74
C LEU A 608 -38.62 -11.44 -8.38
N GLN A 609 -39.71 -11.38 -7.60
CA GLN A 609 -41.06 -11.65 -8.07
C GLN A 609 -41.83 -10.33 -8.17
N PRO A 610 -42.49 -10.02 -9.31
CA PRO A 610 -43.39 -8.89 -9.40
C PRO A 610 -44.57 -9.03 -8.44
N ASP A 611 -45.05 -7.90 -7.91
CA ASP A 611 -46.23 -7.87 -7.04
C ASP A 611 -47.56 -8.00 -7.83
N SER A 612 -48.69 -7.85 -7.13
CA SER A 612 -50.03 -7.93 -7.73
C SER A 612 -50.31 -6.86 -8.80
N ASP A 613 -49.62 -5.72 -8.74
CA ASP A 613 -49.75 -4.61 -9.69
C ASP A 613 -48.59 -4.62 -10.74
N GLN A 614 -47.84 -5.73 -10.81
CA GLN A 614 -46.67 -5.94 -11.67
C GLN A 614 -45.52 -4.97 -11.38
N MET A 615 -45.39 -4.51 -10.13
CA MET A 615 -44.27 -3.71 -9.67
C MET A 615 -43.10 -4.59 -9.23
N VAL A 616 -41.87 -4.10 -9.42
CA VAL A 616 -40.63 -4.75 -8.98
C VAL A 616 -39.76 -3.71 -8.27
N ASP A 617 -39.44 -3.96 -6.99
CA ASP A 617 -38.50 -3.15 -6.21
C ASP A 617 -37.07 -3.33 -6.73
N LEU A 618 -36.39 -2.24 -7.08
CA LEU A 618 -35.07 -2.24 -7.71
C LEU A 618 -34.16 -1.17 -7.08
N LEU A 619 -32.94 -1.54 -6.69
CA LEU A 619 -31.95 -0.59 -6.18
C LEU A 619 -31.33 0.23 -7.32
N ALA A 620 -31.35 1.55 -7.18
CA ALA A 620 -30.72 2.46 -8.14
C ALA A 620 -29.25 2.09 -8.43
N GLU A 621 -28.80 2.34 -9.66
CA GLU A 621 -27.44 2.03 -10.16
C GLU A 621 -27.01 0.56 -10.21
N THR A 622 -27.78 -0.38 -9.66
CA THR A 622 -27.45 -1.81 -9.69
C THR A 622 -27.74 -2.47 -11.05
N THR A 623 -27.28 -3.71 -11.24
CA THR A 623 -27.51 -4.49 -12.46
C THR A 623 -28.75 -5.38 -12.34
N LEU A 624 -29.68 -5.19 -13.27
CA LEU A 624 -30.85 -6.05 -13.45
C LEU A 624 -30.64 -6.93 -14.69
N ARG A 625 -30.67 -8.25 -14.48
CA ARG A 625 -30.73 -9.26 -15.53
C ARG A 625 -32.19 -9.67 -15.71
N ILE A 626 -32.65 -9.80 -16.95
CA ILE A 626 -34.02 -10.21 -17.27
C ILE A 626 -33.98 -11.40 -18.21
N HIS A 627 -34.71 -12.47 -17.87
CA HIS A 627 -34.97 -13.59 -18.77
C HIS A 627 -36.41 -13.56 -19.25
N VAL A 628 -36.62 -13.88 -20.53
CA VAL A 628 -37.94 -14.04 -21.15
C VAL A 628 -38.00 -15.43 -21.77
N PHE A 629 -38.75 -16.32 -21.14
CA PHE A 629 -39.01 -17.68 -21.60
C PHE A 629 -40.24 -17.69 -22.51
N LEU A 630 -40.11 -18.30 -23.69
CA LEU A 630 -41.15 -18.28 -24.71
C LEU A 630 -41.70 -19.68 -24.99
N PRO A 631 -43.03 -19.85 -25.08
CA PRO A 631 -43.64 -21.10 -25.52
C PRO A 631 -43.10 -21.58 -26.87
N SER A 632 -42.78 -22.87 -26.97
CA SER A 632 -42.26 -23.51 -28.19
C SER A 632 -43.17 -23.34 -29.41
N SER A 633 -44.45 -23.00 -29.21
CA SER A 633 -45.45 -22.70 -30.24
C SER A 633 -45.25 -21.36 -30.96
N ILE A 634 -44.58 -20.38 -30.35
CA ILE A 634 -44.35 -19.04 -30.94
C ILE A 634 -42.89 -18.76 -31.31
N ARG A 635 -41.98 -19.59 -30.81
CA ARG A 635 -40.53 -19.46 -30.98
C ARG A 635 -40.09 -19.24 -32.42
N SER A 636 -40.68 -19.94 -33.40
CA SER A 636 -40.31 -19.81 -34.82
C SER A 636 -40.78 -18.52 -35.50
N SER A 637 -41.66 -17.76 -34.84
CA SER A 637 -42.32 -16.58 -35.41
C SER A 637 -41.77 -15.25 -34.88
N ILE A 638 -40.95 -15.29 -33.82
CA ILE A 638 -40.35 -14.12 -33.16
C ILE A 638 -39.01 -13.80 -33.81
N LYS A 639 -38.81 -12.54 -34.20
CA LYS A 639 -37.56 -12.07 -34.82
C LYS A 639 -36.64 -11.36 -33.83
N GLN A 640 -37.19 -10.54 -32.95
CA GLN A 640 -36.46 -9.76 -31.96
C GLN A 640 -37.34 -9.55 -30.71
N VAL A 641 -36.69 -9.46 -29.55
CA VAL A 641 -37.30 -9.04 -28.28
C VAL A 641 -36.49 -7.88 -27.73
N PHE A 642 -37.16 -6.84 -27.24
CA PHE A 642 -36.57 -5.63 -26.67
C PHE A 642 -37.09 -5.40 -25.26
N LEU A 643 -36.28 -4.73 -24.45
CA LEU A 643 -36.72 -4.03 -23.24
C LEU A 643 -36.81 -2.54 -23.58
N LEU A 644 -37.89 -1.87 -23.16
CA LEU A 644 -37.92 -0.41 -23.03
C LEU A 644 -37.95 -0.09 -21.54
N LEU A 645 -37.02 0.75 -21.07
CA LEU A 645 -36.95 1.22 -19.69
C LEU A 645 -36.92 2.75 -19.72
N GLY A 646 -38.07 3.37 -19.44
CA GLY A 646 -38.26 4.80 -19.67
C GLY A 646 -38.09 5.16 -21.16
N SER A 647 -37.06 5.96 -21.47
CA SER A 647 -36.70 6.35 -22.85
C SER A 647 -35.65 5.43 -23.51
N GLN A 648 -35.03 4.52 -22.76
CA GLN A 648 -33.95 3.66 -23.26
C GLN A 648 -34.49 2.34 -23.82
N SER A 649 -33.83 1.81 -24.86
CA SER A 649 -34.18 0.53 -25.48
C SER A 649 -32.99 -0.42 -25.56
N TYR A 650 -33.20 -1.66 -25.10
CA TYR A 650 -32.19 -2.71 -25.04
C TYR A 650 -32.66 -3.92 -25.85
N LEU A 651 -31.77 -4.53 -26.63
CA LEU A 651 -32.07 -5.78 -27.35
C LEU A 651 -31.79 -6.97 -26.44
N PHE A 652 -32.64 -7.99 -26.46
CA PHE A 652 -32.35 -9.28 -25.82
C PHE A 652 -31.49 -10.15 -26.73
N ALA A 653 -30.50 -10.83 -26.13
CA ALA A 653 -29.75 -11.90 -26.76
C ALA A 653 -30.50 -13.24 -26.64
N GLU A 654 -30.41 -14.07 -27.66
CA GLU A 654 -30.97 -15.42 -27.64
C GLU A 654 -30.03 -16.39 -26.90
N ARG A 655 -30.57 -17.17 -25.97
CA ARG A 655 -29.91 -18.31 -25.32
C ARG A 655 -30.50 -19.63 -25.85
N ARG A 656 -29.95 -20.76 -25.38
CA ARG A 656 -30.52 -22.08 -25.68
C ARG A 656 -31.86 -22.24 -24.95
N ASP A 657 -32.68 -23.17 -25.44
CA ASP A 657 -33.95 -23.59 -24.83
C ASP A 657 -35.00 -22.46 -24.67
N ASN A 658 -35.23 -21.73 -25.77
CA ASN A 658 -36.28 -20.71 -25.96
C ASN A 658 -36.23 -19.49 -25.01
N MET A 659 -35.15 -19.32 -24.27
CA MET A 659 -34.93 -18.19 -23.38
C MET A 659 -34.20 -17.04 -24.09
N PHE A 660 -34.67 -15.82 -23.86
CA PHE A 660 -33.99 -14.57 -24.22
C PHE A 660 -33.45 -13.89 -22.96
N GLU A 661 -32.21 -13.40 -22.99
CA GLU A 661 -31.56 -12.72 -21.86
C GLU A 661 -31.14 -11.29 -22.24
N THR A 662 -31.33 -10.33 -21.33
CA THR A 662 -30.67 -9.02 -21.40
C THR A 662 -30.24 -8.59 -20.00
N THR A 663 -29.23 -7.72 -19.92
CA THR A 663 -28.75 -7.14 -18.66
C THR A 663 -28.69 -5.62 -18.82
N VAL A 664 -29.30 -4.90 -17.88
CA VAL A 664 -29.41 -3.44 -17.88
C VAL A 664 -28.95 -2.88 -16.54
N ARG A 665 -28.46 -1.65 -16.54
CA ARG A 665 -28.16 -0.90 -15.30
C ARG A 665 -29.36 -0.04 -14.95
N ILE A 666 -29.81 -0.10 -13.70
CA ILE A 666 -30.99 0.64 -13.22
C ILE A 666 -30.64 2.14 -13.11
N PRO A 667 -31.45 3.05 -13.69
CA PRO A 667 -31.16 4.48 -13.67
C PRO A 667 -31.39 5.12 -12.30
N THR A 668 -30.90 6.34 -12.12
CA THR A 668 -31.12 7.17 -10.92
C THR A 668 -32.40 8.00 -11.05
N GLY A 669 -33.46 7.54 -10.38
CA GLY A 669 -34.81 8.12 -10.42
C GLY A 669 -35.49 8.05 -11.81
N PRO A 670 -36.73 8.56 -11.93
CA PRO A 670 -37.70 8.82 -10.85
C PRO A 670 -38.16 7.51 -10.18
N GLU A 671 -38.88 7.62 -9.06
CA GLU A 671 -39.26 6.46 -8.22
C GLU A 671 -40.01 5.34 -8.95
N HIS A 672 -40.79 5.64 -10.00
CA HIS A 672 -41.56 4.64 -10.74
C HIS A 672 -41.36 4.81 -12.26
N ILE A 673 -40.81 3.78 -12.92
CA ILE A 673 -40.55 3.76 -14.37
C ILE A 673 -41.29 2.60 -15.05
N PRO A 674 -41.98 2.80 -16.19
CA PRO A 674 -42.52 1.69 -16.97
C PRO A 674 -41.38 0.85 -17.57
N LEU A 675 -41.39 -0.44 -17.25
CA LEU A 675 -40.50 -1.46 -17.79
C LEU A 675 -41.31 -2.32 -18.76
N VAL A 676 -41.02 -2.21 -20.06
CA VAL A 676 -41.85 -2.78 -21.12
C VAL A 676 -41.07 -3.83 -21.90
N VAL A 677 -41.51 -5.08 -21.86
CA VAL A 677 -40.96 -6.16 -22.69
C VAL A 677 -41.74 -6.19 -24.01
N LEU A 678 -41.02 -6.07 -25.13
CA LEU A 678 -41.60 -5.91 -26.46
C LEU A 678 -41.09 -6.99 -27.42
N ALA A 679 -41.98 -7.82 -27.95
CA ALA A 679 -41.62 -8.84 -28.95
C ALA A 679 -42.18 -8.51 -30.33
N MET A 680 -41.33 -8.64 -31.35
CA MET A 680 -41.71 -8.50 -32.76
C MET A 680 -41.83 -9.87 -33.41
N LEU A 681 -43.06 -10.22 -33.80
CA LEU A 681 -43.39 -11.42 -34.58
C LEU A 681 -43.55 -11.07 -36.07
N GLU A 682 -43.69 -12.07 -36.95
CA GLU A 682 -43.96 -11.85 -38.38
C GLU A 682 -45.31 -11.14 -38.62
N GLY A 683 -45.27 -9.80 -38.68
CA GLY A 683 -46.43 -8.95 -38.97
C GLY A 683 -47.24 -8.52 -37.76
N GLN A 684 -46.82 -8.86 -36.53
CA GLN A 684 -47.52 -8.51 -35.29
C GLN A 684 -46.52 -8.18 -34.17
N GLN A 685 -46.89 -7.24 -33.30
CA GLN A 685 -46.13 -6.82 -32.13
C GLN A 685 -46.89 -7.23 -30.85
N GLN A 686 -46.16 -7.63 -29.81
CA GLN A 686 -46.71 -7.92 -28.48
C GLN A 686 -45.92 -7.19 -27.40
N THR A 687 -46.61 -6.87 -26.30
CA THR A 687 -46.13 -5.95 -25.26
C THR A 687 -46.58 -6.47 -23.89
N LEU A 688 -45.65 -6.59 -22.95
CA LEU A 688 -45.92 -6.74 -21.51
C LEU A 688 -45.37 -5.52 -20.78
N THR A 689 -46.08 -5.02 -19.76
CA THR A 689 -45.67 -3.82 -19.02
C THR A 689 -45.64 -4.10 -17.52
N PHE A 690 -44.49 -3.88 -16.92
CA PHE A 690 -44.22 -3.90 -15.48
C PHE A 690 -43.88 -2.48 -15.01
N THR A 691 -43.84 -2.27 -13.70
CA THR A 691 -43.37 -1.01 -13.09
C THR A 691 -42.10 -1.24 -12.29
N ALA A 692 -40.98 -0.66 -12.72
CA ALA A 692 -39.76 -0.60 -11.94
C ALA A 692 -39.93 0.46 -10.83
N HIS A 693 -40.02 0.02 -9.57
CA HIS A 693 -40.00 0.89 -8.40
C HIS A 693 -38.53 1.06 -7.96
N ILE A 694 -37.95 2.23 -8.20
CA ILE A 694 -36.53 2.49 -8.02
C ILE A 694 -36.28 3.06 -6.63
N LEU A 695 -35.78 2.20 -5.75
CA LEU A 695 -35.37 2.52 -4.39
C LEU A 695 -33.98 3.18 -4.40
N ALA A 696 -33.87 4.31 -3.70
CA ALA A 696 -32.58 4.90 -3.38
C ALA A 696 -31.81 3.98 -2.39
N PRO A 697 -30.48 3.87 -2.52
CA PRO A 697 -29.67 3.10 -1.57
C PRO A 697 -29.64 3.78 -0.19
N GLY A 698 -29.29 3.01 0.84
CA GLY A 698 -29.17 3.50 2.21
C GLY A 698 -27.96 4.41 2.37
N PHE A 699 -27.98 5.27 3.40
CA PHE A 699 -26.86 6.15 3.69
C PHE A 699 -26.63 6.32 5.19
N VAL A 700 -25.37 6.45 5.59
CA VAL A 700 -24.95 6.73 6.96
C VAL A 700 -24.62 8.21 7.11
N TYR A 701 -25.21 8.87 8.12
CA TYR A 701 -25.08 10.31 8.34
C TYR A 701 -24.90 10.69 9.82
N GLU A 702 -24.37 11.89 10.05
CA GLU A 702 -24.45 12.60 11.33
C GLU A 702 -25.36 13.82 11.18
N THR A 703 -25.86 14.34 12.30
CA THR A 703 -26.59 15.62 12.33
C THR A 703 -25.69 16.67 12.96
N LEU A 704 -25.26 17.65 12.18
CA LEU A 704 -24.51 18.82 12.65
C LEU A 704 -25.32 20.08 12.31
N GLU A 705 -25.50 20.96 13.29
CA GLU A 705 -26.20 22.26 13.14
C GLU A 705 -27.62 22.20 12.51
N GLN A 706 -28.26 21.03 12.59
CA GLN A 706 -29.56 20.62 12.02
C GLN A 706 -29.54 20.06 10.58
N GLU A 707 -28.39 19.99 9.92
CA GLU A 707 -28.22 19.37 8.60
C GLU A 707 -27.78 17.89 8.71
N LYS A 708 -28.21 17.05 7.76
CA LYS A 708 -27.70 15.68 7.60
C LYS A 708 -26.40 15.72 6.78
N ARG A 709 -25.29 15.22 7.33
CA ARG A 709 -24.01 15.09 6.61
C ARG A 709 -23.60 13.63 6.49
N SER A 710 -23.24 13.18 5.28
CA SER A 710 -22.77 11.81 5.05
C SER A 710 -21.51 11.47 5.86
N ILE A 711 -21.38 10.20 6.24
CA ILE A 711 -20.22 9.67 6.96
C ILE A 711 -19.51 8.64 6.08
N ASN A 712 -18.31 8.98 5.64
CA ASN A 712 -17.37 8.10 4.94
C ASN A 712 -16.75 7.04 5.89
N ASP A 713 -16.04 6.04 5.38
CA ASP A 713 -15.23 5.09 6.17
C ASP A 713 -15.98 4.46 7.36
N VAL A 714 -17.29 4.23 7.23
CA VAL A 714 -18.11 3.50 8.19
C VAL A 714 -18.06 2.03 7.81
N THR A 715 -17.68 1.16 8.75
CA THR A 715 -17.74 -0.29 8.55
C THR A 715 -19.14 -0.78 8.94
N LEU A 716 -19.84 -1.43 8.01
CA LEU A 716 -21.11 -2.11 8.25
C LEU A 716 -20.92 -3.62 8.04
N VAL A 717 -21.09 -4.39 9.11
CA VAL A 717 -21.14 -5.87 9.07
C VAL A 717 -22.60 -6.29 9.05
N LEU A 718 -23.00 -7.12 8.08
CA LEU A 718 -24.31 -7.76 8.05
C LEU A 718 -24.24 -9.15 8.70
N GLU A 719 -25.19 -9.44 9.58
CA GLU A 719 -25.36 -10.72 10.25
C GLU A 719 -26.78 -11.25 9.99
N GLU A 720 -26.90 -12.54 9.70
CA GLU A 720 -28.16 -13.25 9.45
C GLU A 720 -28.57 -14.02 10.71
N LYS A 721 -29.87 -14.03 11.03
CA LYS A 721 -30.40 -14.78 12.17
C LYS A 721 -30.63 -16.26 11.80
N LYS A 722 -29.83 -17.16 12.37
CA LYS A 722 -29.96 -18.62 12.25
C LYS A 722 -30.06 -19.24 13.64
N GLU A 723 -31.12 -20.01 13.89
CA GLU A 723 -31.32 -20.77 15.15
C GLU A 723 -31.15 -19.92 16.43
N GLU A 724 -31.80 -18.76 16.48
CA GLU A 724 -31.69 -17.74 17.54
C GLU A 724 -30.30 -17.06 17.71
N VAL A 725 -29.32 -17.38 16.87
CA VAL A 725 -27.99 -16.75 16.85
C VAL A 725 -27.83 -15.84 15.62
N PHE A 726 -27.14 -14.72 15.77
CA PHE A 726 -26.70 -13.88 14.65
C PHE A 726 -25.28 -14.31 14.22
N LEU A 727 -25.12 -14.62 12.93
CA LEU A 727 -23.85 -15.02 12.32
C LEU A 727 -23.55 -14.11 11.11
N PRO A 728 -22.29 -13.73 10.84
CA PRO A 728 -21.95 -12.95 9.65
C PRO A 728 -22.51 -13.57 8.37
N TRP A 729 -23.24 -12.77 7.59
CA TRP A 729 -23.88 -13.22 6.36
C TRP A 729 -22.85 -13.38 5.24
N ASP A 730 -22.79 -14.55 4.59
CA ASP A 730 -21.90 -14.74 3.45
C ASP A 730 -22.48 -14.08 2.19
N ALA A 731 -21.92 -12.93 1.83
CA ALA A 731 -22.27 -12.17 0.64
C ALA A 731 -21.64 -12.74 -0.66
N SER A 732 -20.65 -13.63 -0.53
CA SER A 732 -19.85 -14.13 -1.66
C SER A 732 -20.67 -14.85 -2.73
N PRO A 733 -21.64 -15.73 -2.40
CA PRO A 733 -22.51 -16.38 -3.40
C PRO A 733 -23.36 -15.38 -4.20
N PHE A 734 -23.56 -14.17 -3.66
CA PHE A 734 -24.40 -13.11 -4.23
C PHE A 734 -23.58 -12.02 -4.92
N HIS A 735 -22.28 -12.25 -5.16
CA HIS A 735 -21.34 -11.30 -5.76
C HIS A 735 -21.31 -9.92 -5.08
N GLN A 736 -21.49 -9.92 -3.75
CA GLN A 736 -21.51 -8.73 -2.90
C GLN A 736 -20.44 -8.82 -1.80
N PHE A 737 -20.20 -7.71 -1.10
CA PHE A 737 -19.22 -7.63 -0.02
C PHE A 737 -19.91 -7.57 1.34
N ASN A 738 -19.31 -8.23 2.33
CA ASN A 738 -19.63 -8.09 3.74
C ASN A 738 -18.33 -8.30 4.56
N PRO A 739 -17.88 -7.34 5.40
CA PRO A 739 -18.46 -6.00 5.60
C PRO A 739 -18.41 -5.09 4.36
N ILE A 740 -19.29 -4.09 4.33
CA ILE A 740 -19.15 -2.91 3.47
C ILE A 740 -18.43 -1.82 4.26
N SER A 741 -17.55 -1.06 3.58
CA SER A 741 -17.09 0.24 4.05
C SER A 741 -17.73 1.33 3.20
N THR A 742 -18.35 2.34 3.81
CA THR A 742 -18.94 3.46 3.05
C THR A 742 -17.87 4.28 2.34
N LYS A 743 -18.21 4.79 1.15
CA LYS A 743 -17.43 5.80 0.42
C LYS A 743 -17.84 7.21 0.92
N MET A 744 -17.35 8.29 0.29
CA MET A 744 -17.63 9.67 0.71
C MET A 744 -19.13 10.01 0.84
N ASP A 745 -19.92 9.45 -0.07
CA ASP A 745 -21.37 9.56 -0.13
C ASP A 745 -22.07 9.00 1.12
N GLY A 746 -21.39 8.18 1.93
CA GLY A 746 -21.96 7.46 3.06
C GLY A 746 -22.88 6.30 2.63
N VAL A 747 -22.90 5.95 1.35
CA VAL A 747 -23.93 5.09 0.74
C VAL A 747 -23.58 3.61 0.86
N PHE A 748 -24.61 2.79 1.09
CA PHE A 748 -24.55 1.33 1.12
C PHE A 748 -25.91 0.71 0.76
N SER A 749 -25.90 -0.51 0.23
CA SER A 749 -27.11 -1.34 0.08
C SER A 749 -26.73 -2.81 -0.13
N TRP A 750 -27.63 -3.72 0.20
CA TRP A 750 -27.49 -5.14 -0.13
C TRP A 750 -28.76 -5.70 -0.78
N TYR A 751 -28.56 -6.65 -1.70
CA TYR A 751 -29.57 -7.61 -2.11
C TYR A 751 -29.37 -8.92 -1.34
N VAL A 752 -30.40 -9.39 -0.63
CA VAL A 752 -30.35 -10.52 0.31
C VAL A 752 -31.50 -11.51 0.13
N PRO A 753 -31.36 -12.79 0.53
CA PRO A 753 -32.52 -13.66 0.78
C PRO A 753 -33.47 -13.05 1.82
N ASN A 754 -34.78 -13.26 1.70
CA ASN A 754 -35.73 -12.79 2.70
C ASN A 754 -35.49 -13.49 4.06
N GLY A 755 -35.49 -12.72 5.15
CA GLY A 755 -35.10 -13.21 6.48
C GLY A 755 -34.82 -12.08 7.47
N ILE A 756 -34.44 -12.44 8.70
CA ILE A 756 -34.10 -11.49 9.77
C ILE A 756 -32.59 -11.25 9.77
N TYR A 757 -32.20 -9.98 9.68
CA TYR A 757 -30.81 -9.53 9.63
C TYR A 757 -30.52 -8.47 10.69
N ARG A 758 -29.26 -8.40 11.09
CA ARG A 758 -28.70 -7.36 11.94
C ARG A 758 -27.54 -6.70 11.22
N ILE A 759 -27.53 -5.37 11.20
CA ILE A 759 -26.40 -4.56 10.74
C ILE A 759 -25.65 -4.10 12.00
N ARG A 760 -24.37 -4.45 12.15
CA ARG A 760 -23.46 -3.82 13.13
C ARG A 760 -22.67 -2.73 12.43
N ILE A 761 -22.68 -1.52 12.99
CA ILE A 761 -22.08 -0.32 12.43
C ILE A 761 -20.99 0.20 13.36
N GLU A 762 -19.76 0.33 12.83
CA GLU A 762 -18.58 0.76 13.57
C GLU A 762 -17.83 1.88 12.82
N LYS A 763 -17.56 2.99 13.50
CA LYS A 763 -16.58 4.01 13.07
C LYS A 763 -15.85 4.62 14.27
N ASN A 764 -14.53 4.77 14.16
CA ASN A 764 -13.72 5.41 15.20
C ASN A 764 -14.21 6.84 15.51
N GLY A 765 -14.52 7.10 16.78
CA GLY A 765 -15.04 8.39 17.26
C GLY A 765 -16.57 8.51 17.30
N PHE A 766 -17.29 7.48 16.85
CA PHE A 766 -18.75 7.39 16.92
C PHE A 766 -19.16 6.23 17.84
N GLU A 767 -20.34 6.32 18.44
CA GLU A 767 -20.90 5.24 19.24
C GLU A 767 -21.27 4.05 18.32
N PRO A 768 -20.84 2.81 18.63
CA PRO A 768 -21.17 1.65 17.81
C PRO A 768 -22.66 1.35 17.91
N MET A 769 -23.27 0.95 16.78
CA MET A 769 -24.71 0.78 16.65
C MET A 769 -25.03 -0.62 16.10
N GLU A 770 -26.14 -1.21 16.54
CA GLU A 770 -26.72 -2.40 15.91
C GLU A 770 -28.17 -2.12 15.53
N ILE A 771 -28.57 -2.52 14.32
CA ILE A 771 -29.93 -2.36 13.78
C ILE A 771 -30.44 -3.72 13.31
N GLU A 772 -31.52 -4.23 13.91
CA GLU A 772 -32.16 -5.49 13.53
C GLU A 772 -33.42 -5.22 12.69
N THR A 773 -33.60 -5.97 11.60
CA THR A 773 -34.69 -5.78 10.63
C THR A 773 -35.10 -7.11 9.99
N ASN A 774 -36.34 -7.19 9.49
CA ASN A 774 -36.88 -8.35 8.78
C ASN A 774 -37.16 -7.98 7.32
N ILE A 775 -36.52 -8.66 6.39
CA ILE A 775 -36.51 -8.31 4.96
C ILE A 775 -37.44 -9.23 4.18
N THR A 776 -38.35 -8.63 3.42
CA THR A 776 -39.39 -9.33 2.62
C THR A 776 -39.38 -8.99 1.13
N ASN A 777 -38.62 -7.97 0.71
CA ASN A 777 -38.46 -7.53 -0.68
C ASN A 777 -37.02 -7.70 -1.19
N HIS A 778 -36.23 -8.56 -0.55
CA HIS A 778 -34.81 -8.82 -0.85
C HIS A 778 -33.83 -7.63 -0.72
N ILE A 779 -34.22 -6.49 -0.15
CA ILE A 779 -33.43 -5.25 -0.19
C ILE A 779 -33.13 -4.71 1.22
N ILE A 780 -31.86 -4.38 1.49
CA ILE A 780 -31.42 -3.65 2.69
C ILE A 780 -30.87 -2.28 2.27
N HIS A 781 -31.53 -1.21 2.70
CA HIS A 781 -31.18 0.17 2.36
C HIS A 781 -31.57 1.25 3.40
N PRO A 782 -31.48 1.02 4.74
CA PRO A 782 -31.95 1.99 5.73
C PRO A 782 -31.08 3.26 5.78
N GLU A 783 -31.67 4.39 6.18
CA GLU A 783 -30.89 5.53 6.66
C GLU A 783 -30.33 5.24 8.06
N ILE A 784 -29.06 5.54 8.32
CA ILE A 784 -28.40 5.28 9.61
C ILE A 784 -27.82 6.57 10.18
N HIS A 785 -28.27 6.98 11.37
CA HIS A 785 -27.71 8.11 12.10
C HIS A 785 -26.66 7.63 13.11
N LEU A 786 -25.43 8.15 13.04
CA LEU A 786 -24.39 7.89 14.03
C LEU A 786 -24.14 9.11 14.93
N THR A 787 -24.05 8.85 16.24
CA THR A 787 -23.74 9.86 17.26
C THR A 787 -22.25 9.84 17.59
N ARG A 788 -21.60 11.01 17.67
CA ARG A 788 -20.19 11.12 18.07
C ARG A 788 -20.02 10.83 19.57
N ILE A 789 -18.97 10.07 19.91
CA ILE A 789 -18.58 9.88 21.31
C ILE A 789 -18.11 11.24 21.87
N PRO A 790 -18.70 11.77 22.96
CA PRO A 790 -18.25 13.00 23.56
C PRO A 790 -16.85 12.82 24.18
N LEU A 791 -15.95 13.77 23.94
CA LEU A 791 -14.60 13.75 24.50
C LEU A 791 -14.65 13.85 26.03
N VAL A 792 -14.29 12.75 26.71
CA VAL A 792 -14.24 12.70 28.17
C VAL A 792 -13.01 13.44 28.67
N GLU A 793 -13.18 14.69 29.08
CA GLU A 793 -12.15 15.43 29.80
C GLU A 793 -11.87 14.76 31.16
N LEU A 794 -10.64 14.29 31.35
CA LEU A 794 -10.18 13.81 32.66
C LEU A 794 -10.03 15.01 33.61
N PRO A 795 -10.51 14.92 34.86
CA PRO A 795 -10.80 16.11 35.66
C PRO A 795 -9.54 16.82 36.18
N GLU A 796 -9.36 18.09 35.80
CA GLU A 796 -8.48 19.00 36.54
C GLU A 796 -9.07 19.32 37.92
N ILE A 797 -8.20 19.46 38.92
CA ILE A 797 -8.61 19.67 40.31
C ILE A 797 -8.99 21.13 40.53
N VAL A 798 -10.28 21.35 40.79
CA VAL A 798 -10.94 22.64 41.01
C VAL A 798 -10.23 23.54 42.02
N GLN A 799 -9.92 24.79 41.60
CA GLN A 799 -10.23 25.98 42.40
C GLN A 799 -10.79 27.12 41.53
N THR A 800 -12.12 27.23 41.52
CA THR A 800 -12.89 28.33 40.94
C THR A 800 -12.72 29.61 41.75
N ILE A 801 -12.67 30.79 41.10
CA ILE A 801 -13.44 31.99 41.53
C ILE A 801 -13.57 33.01 40.36
N ALA A 802 -14.83 33.18 39.93
CA ALA A 802 -15.46 34.39 39.40
C ALA A 802 -14.76 35.31 38.35
N SER A 803 -15.11 35.06 37.08
CA SER A 803 -16.00 35.95 36.28
C SER A 803 -15.50 37.15 35.46
N LEU A 804 -16.20 37.34 34.33
CA LEU A 804 -16.32 38.50 33.43
C LEU A 804 -15.23 38.72 32.34
N PRO A 805 -15.59 39.29 31.17
CA PRO A 805 -15.02 38.83 29.89
C PRO A 805 -14.03 39.82 29.20
N PRO A 806 -13.07 39.31 28.41
CA PRO A 806 -12.04 40.13 27.77
C PRO A 806 -12.34 40.50 26.31
N VAL A 807 -13.40 41.27 26.04
CA VAL A 807 -13.52 42.03 24.77
C VAL A 807 -12.56 43.24 24.80
N GLN A 808 -11.24 42.99 24.87
CA GLN A 808 -10.20 44.04 24.72
C GLN A 808 -8.73 43.59 24.53
N VAL A 809 -8.42 42.40 23.99
CA VAL A 809 -7.01 41.90 23.89
C VAL A 809 -6.40 41.88 22.47
N ILE A 810 -6.90 42.69 21.53
CA ILE A 810 -6.26 42.88 20.21
C ILE A 810 -5.23 44.03 20.22
N LYS A 811 -5.24 44.92 21.22
CA LYS A 811 -4.35 46.10 21.30
C LYS A 811 -3.01 45.88 22.03
N GLN A 812 -2.65 44.65 22.42
CA GLN A 812 -1.41 44.37 23.17
C GLN A 812 -0.48 43.29 22.59
N ALA A 813 -0.75 42.78 21.38
CA ALA A 813 0.21 41.93 20.65
C ALA A 813 1.30 42.74 19.89
N VAL A 814 1.02 44.00 19.54
CA VAL A 814 1.87 44.84 18.66
C VAL A 814 3.04 45.51 19.41
N SER A 815 2.97 45.64 20.73
CA SER A 815 4.00 46.32 21.55
C SER A 815 5.19 45.44 21.98
N ALA A 816 5.12 44.12 21.79
CA ALA A 816 6.14 43.18 22.26
C ALA A 816 7.36 43.03 21.33
N ILE A 817 7.24 43.42 20.06
CA ILE A 817 8.32 43.29 19.07
C ILE A 817 9.33 44.46 19.17
N ASN A 818 8.83 45.68 19.40
CA ASN A 818 9.67 46.88 19.41
C ASN A 818 10.57 47.02 20.66
N SER A 819 10.29 46.30 21.75
CA SER A 819 11.05 46.40 23.01
C SER A 819 12.38 45.66 23.02
N PHE A 820 12.59 44.70 22.10
CA PHE A 820 13.87 43.98 21.99
C PHE A 820 14.95 44.79 21.23
N LEU A 821 14.56 45.82 20.47
CA LEU A 821 15.47 46.59 19.63
C LEU A 821 16.25 47.69 20.39
N GLU A 822 15.66 48.26 21.45
CA GLU A 822 16.25 49.38 22.22
C GLU A 822 17.25 48.93 23.29
N THR A 823 17.06 47.74 23.87
CA THR A 823 17.83 47.27 25.04
C THR A 823 19.31 46.95 24.73
N ALA A 824 19.74 47.03 23.47
CA ALA A 824 21.11 46.77 23.03
C ALA A 824 22.02 48.02 22.93
N ARG A 825 21.51 49.23 23.22
CA ARG A 825 22.23 50.50 22.95
C ARG A 825 22.76 51.28 24.16
N ALA A 826 22.61 50.78 25.39
CA ALA A 826 22.79 51.57 26.61
C ALA A 826 23.80 50.99 27.64
N ILE A 827 25.10 50.96 27.31
CA ILE A 827 26.19 50.89 28.30
C ILE A 827 27.26 51.94 27.91
N PRO A 828 27.36 53.10 28.59
CA PRO A 828 28.20 54.22 28.15
C PRO A 828 29.45 54.48 29.01
N GLU A 829 30.63 54.18 28.45
CA GLU A 829 31.95 54.71 28.86
C GLU A 829 32.86 54.78 27.61
N VAL A 830 33.77 55.76 27.40
CA VAL A 830 34.00 57.07 28.04
C VAL A 830 34.47 58.05 26.93
N GLN A 831 34.33 59.37 27.16
CA GLN A 831 34.53 60.43 26.15
C GLN A 831 35.99 60.88 25.99
N MET A 832 36.32 61.52 24.86
CA MET A 832 36.88 62.90 24.84
C MET A 832 36.89 63.53 23.41
N SER A 833 37.17 64.84 23.32
CA SER A 833 36.69 65.73 22.24
C SER A 833 37.70 66.80 21.75
N ALA A 834 37.69 67.13 20.45
CA ALA A 834 38.19 68.36 19.79
C ALA A 834 37.84 68.34 18.27
N GLU A 835 37.54 69.41 17.52
CA GLU A 835 37.15 70.80 17.85
C GLU A 835 36.50 71.51 16.62
N ALA A 836 35.70 72.57 16.87
CA ALA A 836 35.37 73.78 16.07
C ALA A 836 35.00 73.81 14.53
N ALA A 837 33.85 74.47 14.25
CA ALA A 837 33.52 75.46 13.18
C ALA A 837 33.56 75.08 11.66
N ILE A 838 32.44 74.90 10.92
CA ILE A 838 31.45 75.90 10.38
C ILE A 838 32.07 76.92 9.37
N PRO A 839 31.53 77.18 8.14
CA PRO A 839 30.56 76.43 7.29
C PRO A 839 30.85 76.42 5.74
N ALA A 840 29.96 75.76 4.96
CA ALA A 840 29.27 76.26 3.74
C ALA A 840 29.25 75.36 2.47
N VAL A 841 28.02 75.07 1.98
CA VAL A 841 27.51 75.10 0.58
C VAL A 841 28.45 74.63 -0.55
N THR A 842 28.19 73.59 -1.37
CA THR A 842 27.01 72.69 -1.51
C THR A 842 27.47 71.25 -1.77
N THR A 843 26.64 70.25 -1.47
CA THR A 843 27.06 68.85 -1.28
C THR A 843 27.45 68.10 -2.56
N THR A 844 28.72 67.70 -2.66
CA THR A 844 29.24 66.72 -3.63
C THR A 844 29.15 65.28 -3.10
N ALA A 845 29.33 64.32 -4.00
CA ALA A 845 29.59 62.92 -3.65
C ALA A 845 31.06 62.69 -3.18
N ILE A 846 31.40 61.40 -2.99
CA ILE A 846 32.75 60.79 -2.86
C ILE A 846 33.31 60.55 -1.43
N VAL A 847 32.99 59.35 -0.91
CA VAL A 847 33.88 58.27 -0.41
C VAL A 847 35.23 58.63 0.27
N SER A 848 35.42 58.19 1.53
CA SER A 848 36.52 57.31 2.01
C SER A 848 36.62 57.27 3.56
N GLY A 849 36.81 56.11 4.22
CA GLY A 849 37.08 56.08 5.67
C GLY A 849 36.88 54.80 6.51
N ILE A 850 37.31 53.63 6.02
CA ILE A 850 37.50 52.34 6.77
C ILE A 850 37.94 52.56 8.25
N ILE A 851 37.51 51.84 9.30
CA ILE A 851 37.13 50.42 9.43
C ILE A 851 36.03 50.20 10.50
N LEU A 852 35.03 49.38 10.19
CA LEU A 852 34.39 48.48 11.18
C LEU A 852 33.89 47.17 10.52
N THR A 853 34.81 46.50 9.83
CA THR A 853 34.60 45.13 9.32
C THR A 853 34.43 44.11 10.45
N THR A 854 33.90 42.92 10.12
CA THR A 854 33.76 41.71 10.96
C THR A 854 32.51 41.57 11.84
N ALA A 855 31.32 41.65 11.24
CA ALA A 855 30.15 40.87 11.67
C ALA A 855 29.19 40.55 10.50
N PHE A 856 29.23 39.31 9.98
CA PHE A 856 28.20 38.67 9.14
C PHE A 856 27.79 39.29 7.78
N ASP A 857 28.76 39.45 6.86
CA ASP A 857 28.49 39.46 5.41
C ASP A 857 28.12 38.04 4.91
N LEU A 858 26.88 37.60 5.13
CA LEU A 858 26.42 36.27 4.65
C LEU A 858 25.94 36.28 3.19
N ILE A 859 25.57 37.45 2.65
CA ILE A 859 24.96 37.56 1.31
C ILE A 859 26.00 37.41 0.17
N PRO A 860 27.17 38.08 0.19
CA PRO A 860 28.24 37.82 -0.79
C PRO A 860 28.82 36.40 -0.68
N PHE A 861 28.66 35.75 0.48
CA PHE A 861 29.03 34.36 0.72
C PHE A 861 28.07 33.37 0.05
N LEU A 862 26.76 33.69 -0.02
CA LEU A 862 25.77 32.90 -0.77
C LEU A 862 25.88 33.07 -2.30
N GLN A 863 26.45 34.19 -2.77
CA GLN A 863 26.66 34.46 -4.21
C GLN A 863 27.56 33.42 -4.91
N TYR A 864 28.38 32.67 -4.16
CA TYR A 864 29.25 31.61 -4.66
C TYR A 864 28.75 30.24 -4.19
N PHE A 865 27.73 29.76 -4.89
CA PHE A 865 26.93 28.56 -4.62
C PHE A 865 27.65 27.42 -3.87
N PHE A 866 27.20 27.14 -2.64
CA PHE A 866 27.71 26.03 -1.83
C PHE A 866 27.17 24.68 -2.31
N THR A 867 27.75 24.14 -3.37
CA THR A 867 27.34 22.84 -3.94
C THR A 867 27.95 21.61 -3.24
N SER A 868 29.03 21.76 -2.48
CA SER A 868 29.70 20.62 -1.83
C SER A 868 28.83 19.79 -0.85
N PRO A 869 27.77 20.31 -0.20
CA PRO A 869 26.81 19.50 0.56
C PRO A 869 26.11 18.41 -0.28
N ALA A 870 26.10 18.52 -1.61
CA ALA A 870 25.63 17.45 -2.49
C ALA A 870 26.34 16.11 -2.22
N LEU A 871 27.59 16.11 -1.74
CA LEU A 871 28.33 14.90 -1.34
C LEU A 871 27.69 14.12 -0.16
N PHE A 872 26.72 14.71 0.54
CA PHE A 872 25.94 14.03 1.59
C PHE A 872 24.62 13.41 1.08
N LEU A 873 24.18 13.72 -0.15
CA LEU A 873 23.07 13.00 -0.80
C LEU A 873 23.45 11.54 -1.06
N TRP A 874 22.50 10.62 -0.92
CA TRP A 874 22.68 9.16 -1.11
C TRP A 874 23.96 8.59 -0.44
N ARG A 875 24.36 9.16 0.70
CA ARG A 875 25.62 8.85 1.40
C ARG A 875 25.71 7.37 1.76
N ARG A 876 26.70 6.69 1.18
CA ARG A 876 27.03 5.28 1.47
C ARG A 876 27.19 5.05 2.98
N LYS A 877 26.48 4.05 3.50
CA LYS A 877 26.66 3.54 4.87
C LYS A 877 27.86 2.58 4.91
N ARG A 878 28.64 2.61 5.99
CA ARG A 878 29.57 1.51 6.34
C ARG A 878 28.86 0.56 7.30
N ARG A 879 28.90 -0.74 7.02
CA ARG A 879 28.25 -1.80 7.82
C ARG A 879 29.23 -2.39 8.85
N GLY A 880 28.72 -3.13 9.83
CA GLY A 880 29.51 -3.83 10.85
C GLY A 880 30.27 -5.07 10.33
N PHE A 881 29.96 -5.48 9.10
CA PHE A 881 30.42 -6.68 8.42
C PHE A 881 30.83 -6.35 6.98
N GLY A 882 31.66 -7.21 6.38
CA GLY A 882 31.98 -7.19 4.96
C GLY A 882 30.94 -7.99 4.17
N ILE A 883 30.79 -7.68 2.88
CA ILE A 883 29.93 -8.39 1.94
C ILE A 883 30.78 -8.93 0.79
N VAL A 884 30.61 -10.21 0.45
CA VAL A 884 31.06 -10.81 -0.80
C VAL A 884 29.98 -10.59 -1.85
N TYR A 885 30.32 -10.08 -3.04
CA TYR A 885 29.36 -9.68 -4.06
C TYR A 885 29.88 -9.84 -5.49
N HIS A 886 28.98 -9.91 -6.47
CA HIS A 886 29.32 -10.00 -7.89
C HIS A 886 29.78 -8.64 -8.42
N ALA A 887 30.99 -8.59 -8.99
CA ALA A 887 31.69 -7.35 -9.33
C ALA A 887 30.93 -6.48 -10.34
N VAL A 888 30.24 -7.10 -11.32
CA VAL A 888 29.42 -6.40 -12.32
C VAL A 888 28.05 -5.98 -11.77
N THR A 889 27.17 -6.93 -11.46
CA THR A 889 25.76 -6.69 -11.08
C THR A 889 25.54 -6.09 -9.69
N LYS A 890 26.55 -6.14 -8.80
CA LYS A 890 26.52 -5.67 -7.39
C LYS A 890 25.68 -6.50 -6.42
N ILE A 891 25.10 -7.61 -6.89
CA ILE A 891 24.30 -8.54 -6.09
C ILE A 891 25.22 -9.30 -5.10
N PRO A 892 24.84 -9.47 -3.82
CA PRO A 892 25.62 -10.28 -2.87
C PRO A 892 25.75 -11.75 -3.29
N VAL A 893 26.84 -12.41 -2.88
CA VAL A 893 27.11 -13.82 -3.20
C VAL A 893 27.02 -14.67 -1.94
N ASP A 894 26.03 -15.56 -1.92
CA ASP A 894 25.80 -16.54 -0.87
C ASP A 894 26.82 -17.69 -0.89
N LEU A 895 26.90 -18.45 0.20
CA LEU A 895 27.66 -19.71 0.32
C LEU A 895 29.14 -19.62 -0.12
N ALA A 896 29.72 -18.41 -0.17
CA ALA A 896 31.11 -18.18 -0.53
C ALA A 896 32.00 -18.46 0.68
N ILE A 897 33.00 -19.31 0.49
CA ILE A 897 33.90 -19.70 1.58
C ILE A 897 35.02 -18.67 1.70
N VAL A 898 34.94 -17.84 2.73
CA VAL A 898 35.93 -16.80 3.05
C VAL A 898 36.93 -17.39 4.05
N ARG A 899 38.21 -17.44 3.68
CA ARG A 899 39.31 -17.97 4.50
C ARG A 899 40.26 -16.85 4.89
N LEU A 900 40.55 -16.73 6.18
CA LEU A 900 41.51 -15.76 6.72
C LEU A 900 42.83 -16.45 7.09
N TYR A 901 43.93 -16.01 6.50
CA TYR A 901 45.28 -16.48 6.80
C TYR A 901 46.06 -15.41 7.57
N ARG A 902 46.91 -15.82 8.52
CA ARG A 902 47.94 -14.96 9.11
C ARG A 902 49.20 -15.08 8.27
N VAL A 903 49.81 -13.95 7.94
CA VAL A 903 50.94 -13.85 7.00
C VAL A 903 52.25 -14.32 7.63
N SER A 904 52.43 -14.10 8.94
CA SER A 904 53.68 -14.40 9.65
C SER A 904 53.98 -15.90 9.85
N ASP A 905 52.96 -16.77 9.80
CA ASP A 905 53.09 -18.22 9.98
C ASP A 905 52.38 -19.03 8.87
N GLY A 906 51.75 -18.35 7.90
CA GLY A 906 50.97 -18.96 6.82
C GLY A 906 49.70 -19.68 7.25
N ARG A 907 49.32 -19.64 8.53
CA ARG A 907 48.26 -20.49 9.07
C ARG A 907 46.88 -19.94 8.76
N LEU A 908 45.95 -20.84 8.42
CA LEU A 908 44.52 -20.56 8.43
C LEU A 908 44.09 -20.23 9.87
N VAL A 909 43.52 -19.04 10.06
CA VAL A 909 43.11 -18.50 11.37
C VAL A 909 41.65 -18.82 11.64
N ARG A 910 40.79 -18.61 10.63
CA ARG A 910 39.37 -18.96 10.65
C ARG A 910 38.85 -19.05 9.22
N SER A 911 37.83 -19.86 9.02
CA SER A 911 37.01 -19.88 7.80
C SER A 911 35.58 -19.49 8.18
N ARG A 912 34.86 -18.80 7.30
CA ARG A 912 33.42 -18.57 7.38
C ARG A 912 32.78 -18.77 6.00
N VAL A 913 31.49 -19.05 5.99
CA VAL A 913 30.65 -19.16 4.79
C VAL A 913 29.70 -17.97 4.79
N THR A 914 29.43 -17.35 3.64
CA THR A 914 28.47 -16.24 3.55
C THR A 914 27.02 -16.72 3.55
N ASP A 915 26.13 -15.88 4.09
CA ASP A 915 24.68 -16.07 4.04
C ASP A 915 24.07 -15.53 2.72
N LYS A 916 22.74 -15.59 2.57
CA LYS A 916 21.99 -15.04 1.41
C LYS A 916 22.26 -13.53 1.16
N GLY A 917 22.77 -12.80 2.16
CA GLY A 917 23.19 -11.40 2.04
C GLY A 917 24.68 -11.20 1.75
N GLY A 918 25.43 -12.26 1.47
CA GLY A 918 26.88 -12.24 1.21
C GLY A 918 27.74 -11.91 2.44
N ARG A 919 27.19 -11.92 3.66
CA ARG A 919 27.79 -11.26 4.83
C ARG A 919 28.88 -12.11 5.49
N TYR A 920 29.95 -11.47 5.95
CA TYR A 920 30.99 -12.08 6.80
C TYR A 920 31.74 -11.05 7.66
N PHE A 921 32.44 -11.52 8.70
CA PHE A 921 33.45 -10.74 9.44
C PHE A 921 34.47 -11.65 10.14
N PHE A 922 35.63 -11.13 10.51
CA PHE A 922 36.58 -11.82 11.41
C PHE A 922 37.06 -10.91 12.54
N LEU A 923 37.07 -11.42 13.77
CA LEU A 923 37.77 -10.79 14.91
C LEU A 923 39.21 -11.30 14.97
N VAL A 924 40.21 -10.42 15.03
CA VAL A 924 41.63 -10.82 14.92
C VAL A 924 42.56 -10.08 15.88
N GLN A 925 43.67 -10.74 16.23
CA GLN A 925 44.79 -10.15 16.98
C GLN A 925 45.59 -9.13 16.14
N PRO A 926 46.48 -8.32 16.73
CA PRO A 926 47.41 -7.50 15.96
C PRO A 926 48.33 -8.40 15.13
N GLY A 927 48.58 -8.02 13.88
CA GLY A 927 49.35 -8.83 12.94
C GLY A 927 49.05 -8.48 11.48
N GLU A 928 49.63 -9.24 10.57
CA GLU A 928 49.39 -9.11 9.13
C GLU A 928 48.62 -10.32 8.62
N TYR A 929 47.59 -10.05 7.82
CA TYR A 929 46.57 -11.00 7.42
C TYR A 929 46.28 -10.91 5.92
N ARG A 930 45.79 -12.02 5.36
CA ARG A 930 45.29 -12.08 3.97
C ARG A 930 44.01 -12.90 3.94
N ILE A 931 42.98 -12.38 3.29
CA ILE A 931 41.76 -13.14 2.96
C ILE A 931 41.87 -13.74 1.55
N THR A 932 41.39 -14.97 1.39
CA THR A 932 41.02 -15.55 0.09
C THR A 932 39.55 -15.98 0.12
N VAL A 933 38.90 -16.00 -1.04
CA VAL A 933 37.49 -16.40 -1.18
C VAL A 933 37.38 -17.46 -2.28
N THR A 934 36.52 -18.46 -2.07
CA THR A 934 36.19 -19.48 -3.08
C THR A 934 34.67 -19.70 -3.16
N LYS A 935 34.10 -19.54 -4.36
CA LYS A 935 32.73 -19.89 -4.75
C LYS A 935 32.81 -20.54 -6.14
N GLN A 936 31.99 -21.56 -6.41
CA GLN A 936 31.97 -22.23 -7.71
C GLN A 936 31.53 -21.26 -8.82
N GLY A 937 32.17 -21.34 -9.99
CA GLY A 937 31.85 -20.49 -11.14
C GLY A 937 32.36 -19.04 -11.07
N MET A 938 33.08 -18.65 -10.01
CA MET A 938 33.56 -17.27 -9.80
C MET A 938 35.05 -17.21 -9.47
N THR A 939 35.69 -16.08 -9.74
CA THR A 939 37.11 -15.82 -9.44
C THR A 939 37.34 -14.71 -8.41
N PHE A 940 38.46 -14.81 -7.70
CA PHE A 940 38.98 -13.81 -6.78
C PHE A 940 40.51 -13.71 -6.94
N PRO A 941 41.11 -12.51 -7.00
CA PRO A 941 40.48 -11.19 -6.97
C PRO A 941 39.74 -10.83 -8.27
N SER A 942 38.80 -9.89 -8.16
CA SER A 942 38.12 -9.28 -9.31
C SER A 942 39.11 -8.56 -10.23
N SER A 943 39.01 -8.85 -11.53
CA SER A 943 39.62 -8.09 -12.62
C SER A 943 38.77 -6.86 -13.00
N TYR A 944 37.43 -6.96 -12.95
CA TYR A 944 36.52 -5.86 -13.28
C TYR A 944 36.66 -4.65 -12.35
N LEU A 945 37.02 -4.88 -11.08
CA LEU A 945 37.34 -3.84 -10.09
C LEU A 945 38.82 -3.79 -9.72
N ALA A 946 39.73 -4.17 -10.62
CA ALA A 946 41.17 -4.03 -10.38
C ALA A 946 41.53 -2.61 -9.89
N GLU A 947 42.28 -2.53 -8.79
CA GLU A 947 42.73 -1.30 -8.12
C GLU A 947 41.62 -0.38 -7.52
N ALA A 948 40.33 -0.71 -7.70
CA ALA A 948 39.20 0.17 -7.42
C ALA A 948 38.73 0.14 -5.94
N LYS A 949 39.43 0.87 -5.06
CA LYS A 949 39.21 0.92 -3.60
C LYS A 949 37.78 1.28 -3.11
N ASP A 950 36.94 1.89 -3.95
CA ASP A 950 35.57 2.33 -3.64
C ASP A 950 34.65 2.10 -4.87
N ASP A 951 33.41 1.64 -4.69
CA ASP A 951 32.53 1.17 -5.78
C ASP A 951 31.13 1.85 -5.80
N VAL A 952 30.35 1.63 -6.87
CA VAL A 952 28.99 2.17 -7.11
C VAL A 952 28.01 1.82 -5.99
N MET A 953 28.26 0.78 -5.19
CA MET A 953 27.50 0.52 -3.96
C MET A 953 28.38 0.55 -2.71
N TYR A 954 29.50 -0.18 -2.72
CA TYR A 954 30.32 -0.46 -1.54
C TYR A 954 31.49 0.52 -1.31
N LEU A 955 32.14 0.41 -0.14
CA LEU A 955 33.34 1.15 0.30
C LEU A 955 34.36 0.13 0.84
N ASP A 956 35.64 0.48 0.90
CA ASP A 956 36.71 -0.42 1.38
C ASP A 956 36.69 -1.77 0.63
N VAL A 957 36.79 -1.69 -0.70
CA VAL A 957 36.86 -2.85 -1.61
C VAL A 957 38.24 -3.52 -1.49
N TYR A 958 38.30 -4.85 -1.43
CA TYR A 958 39.51 -5.64 -1.19
C TYR A 958 39.85 -6.58 -2.36
N HIS A 959 41.13 -6.62 -2.72
CA HIS A 959 41.66 -7.19 -3.97
C HIS A 959 42.77 -8.23 -3.71
N GLY A 960 42.89 -8.72 -2.47
CA GLY A 960 43.88 -9.75 -2.10
C GLY A 960 45.18 -9.21 -1.50
N GLU A 961 45.23 -7.92 -1.17
CA GLU A 961 46.38 -7.25 -0.54
C GLU A 961 46.64 -7.65 0.93
N LEU A 962 47.71 -7.13 1.53
CA LEU A 962 48.06 -7.41 2.93
C LEU A 962 47.27 -6.50 3.88
N ILE A 963 46.41 -7.12 4.71
CA ILE A 963 45.64 -6.43 5.74
C ILE A 963 46.47 -6.34 7.02
N LYS A 964 47.04 -5.16 7.30
CA LYS A 964 47.79 -4.89 8.54
C LYS A 964 46.86 -4.44 9.66
N VAL A 965 46.82 -5.19 10.75
CA VAL A 965 46.02 -4.89 11.94
C VAL A 965 46.94 -4.47 13.09
N THR A 966 46.76 -3.23 13.54
CA THR A 966 47.54 -2.64 14.65
C THR A 966 46.84 -2.76 16.01
N GLU A 967 45.52 -2.91 16.03
CA GLU A 967 44.72 -2.98 17.26
C GLU A 967 44.40 -4.42 17.66
N LYS A 968 44.38 -4.69 18.98
CA LYS A 968 44.02 -6.02 19.50
C LYS A 968 42.53 -6.28 19.32
N ASP A 969 42.16 -7.48 18.88
CA ASP A 969 40.77 -7.92 18.68
C ASP A 969 39.99 -6.93 17.81
N ALA A 970 40.53 -6.63 16.63
CA ALA A 970 39.94 -5.76 15.63
C ALA A 970 39.13 -6.57 14.61
N THR A 971 38.13 -5.93 13.99
CA THR A 971 37.27 -6.57 12.99
C THR A 971 37.79 -6.35 11.57
N ILE A 972 38.10 -7.43 10.84
CA ILE A 972 38.35 -7.42 9.40
C ILE A 972 37.03 -7.62 8.65
N THR A 973 36.62 -6.58 7.91
CA THR A 973 35.29 -6.45 7.27
C THR A 973 35.29 -5.72 5.91
N PRO A 974 36.30 -5.87 5.02
CA PRO A 974 36.24 -5.24 3.69
C PRO A 974 35.15 -5.87 2.83
N ASN A 975 34.75 -5.20 1.74
CA ASN A 975 33.83 -5.77 0.76
C ASN A 975 34.63 -6.46 -0.35
N ILE A 976 34.20 -7.65 -0.77
CA ILE A 976 34.96 -8.52 -1.67
C ILE A 976 34.19 -8.74 -2.98
N PRO A 977 34.64 -8.16 -4.10
CA PRO A 977 34.08 -8.43 -5.41
C PRO A 977 34.60 -9.77 -5.98
N LEU A 978 33.71 -10.51 -6.63
CA LEU A 978 33.99 -11.71 -7.40
C LEU A 978 33.55 -11.52 -8.87
N ASP A 979 34.35 -11.99 -9.82
CA ASP A 979 34.00 -11.99 -11.24
C ASP A 979 33.43 -13.37 -11.65
N SER A 980 32.48 -13.42 -12.58
CA SER A 980 31.99 -14.67 -13.17
C SER A 980 33.03 -15.27 -14.14
N LEU A 981 33.04 -16.60 -14.27
CA LEU A 981 33.84 -17.33 -15.27
C LEU A 981 33.14 -17.50 -16.63
N GLN A 982 31.91 -17.03 -16.78
CA GLN A 982 31.05 -17.22 -17.97
C GLN A 982 30.65 -15.88 -18.62
N ASP A 983 31.48 -14.85 -18.46
CA ASP A 983 31.07 -13.43 -18.46
C ASP A 983 31.39 -12.67 -19.77
N GLU A 984 30.77 -13.06 -20.89
CA GLU A 984 30.78 -12.25 -22.13
C GLU A 984 29.48 -11.45 -22.33
N THR A 985 28.40 -11.73 -21.59
CA THR A 985 27.05 -11.20 -21.89
C THR A 985 26.23 -10.72 -20.68
N ILE A 986 26.80 -10.61 -19.46
CA ILE A 986 26.04 -10.14 -18.29
C ILE A 986 25.68 -8.65 -18.45
N GLN A 987 24.40 -8.39 -18.72
CA GLN A 987 23.84 -7.05 -18.78
C GLN A 987 23.89 -6.36 -17.41
N ILE A 988 24.43 -5.14 -17.38
CA ILE A 988 24.53 -4.36 -16.14
C ILE A 988 23.12 -3.86 -15.76
N PRO A 989 22.58 -4.16 -14.56
CA PRO A 989 21.25 -3.72 -14.17
C PRO A 989 21.09 -2.20 -14.27
N THR A 990 19.96 -1.74 -14.82
CA THR A 990 19.70 -0.32 -15.11
C THR A 990 19.85 0.58 -13.88
N HIS A 991 19.47 0.11 -12.69
CA HIS A 991 19.66 0.82 -11.43
C HIS A 991 21.15 1.13 -11.14
N VAL A 992 22.06 0.19 -11.44
CA VAL A 992 23.52 0.36 -11.23
C VAL A 992 24.06 1.41 -12.20
N HIS A 993 23.55 1.45 -13.44
CA HIS A 993 23.87 2.53 -14.37
C HIS A 993 23.34 3.88 -13.86
N ARG A 994 22.07 3.96 -13.44
CA ARG A 994 21.45 5.19 -12.90
C ARG A 994 22.21 5.71 -11.69
N MET A 995 22.58 4.86 -10.73
CA MET A 995 23.40 5.24 -9.58
C MET A 995 24.85 5.65 -9.95
N ARG A 996 25.45 5.02 -10.97
CA ARG A 996 26.77 5.41 -11.48
C ARG A 996 26.75 6.82 -12.10
N GLN A 997 25.70 7.17 -12.83
CA GLN A 997 25.53 8.52 -13.39
C GLN A 997 25.16 9.55 -12.31
N LEU A 998 24.22 9.24 -11.41
CA LEU A 998 23.87 10.11 -10.28
C LEU A 998 25.09 10.47 -9.41
N ARG A 999 26.03 9.54 -9.22
CA ARG A 999 27.27 9.83 -8.47
C ARG A 999 28.29 10.64 -9.25
N ARG A 1000 28.35 10.52 -10.57
CA ARG A 1000 29.14 11.42 -11.42
C ARG A 1000 28.59 12.84 -11.34
N LEU A 1001 27.27 12.99 -11.51
CA LEU A 1001 26.56 14.26 -11.34
C LEU A 1001 26.82 14.85 -9.95
N GLN A 1002 26.62 14.08 -8.88
CA GLN A 1002 26.91 14.48 -7.50
C GLN A 1002 28.34 15.03 -7.30
N GLN A 1003 29.35 14.40 -7.91
CA GLN A 1003 30.74 14.85 -7.84
C GLN A 1003 31.01 16.10 -8.69
N VAL A 1004 30.39 16.21 -9.87
CA VAL A 1004 30.47 17.39 -10.75
C VAL A 1004 29.79 18.59 -10.09
N THR A 1005 28.55 18.45 -9.63
CA THR A 1005 27.81 19.46 -8.87
C THR A 1005 28.65 19.90 -7.66
N ALA A 1006 29.17 18.98 -6.84
CA ALA A 1006 29.98 19.32 -5.68
C ALA A 1006 31.29 20.10 -5.97
N LEU A 1007 31.82 20.02 -7.20
CA LEU A 1007 32.96 20.83 -7.66
C LEU A 1007 32.53 22.15 -8.32
N LEU A 1008 31.30 22.25 -8.82
CA LEU A 1008 30.80 23.39 -9.59
C LEU A 1008 30.98 24.73 -8.86
N GLY A 1009 30.69 24.81 -7.56
CA GLY A 1009 30.90 26.04 -6.77
C GLY A 1009 32.36 26.52 -6.73
N VAL A 1010 33.33 25.60 -6.80
CA VAL A 1010 34.76 25.95 -6.88
C VAL A 1010 35.10 26.49 -8.27
N PHE A 1011 34.54 25.89 -9.34
CA PHE A 1011 34.73 26.37 -10.71
C PHE A 1011 34.07 27.74 -10.96
N VAL A 1012 32.85 27.97 -10.44
CA VAL A 1012 32.17 29.27 -10.52
C VAL A 1012 32.97 30.35 -9.80
N ALA A 1013 33.44 30.09 -8.58
CA ALA A 1013 34.30 31.03 -7.86
C ALA A 1013 35.60 31.33 -8.63
N ALA A 1014 36.23 30.31 -9.23
CA ALA A 1014 37.44 30.49 -10.04
C ALA A 1014 37.19 31.27 -11.34
N TYR A 1015 36.04 31.08 -11.99
CA TYR A 1015 35.64 31.84 -13.17
C TYR A 1015 35.40 33.33 -12.84
N VAL A 1016 34.78 33.63 -11.70
CA VAL A 1016 34.60 35.04 -11.30
C VAL A 1016 35.93 35.71 -10.93
N VAL A 1017 36.95 34.98 -10.46
CA VAL A 1017 38.32 35.50 -10.33
C VAL A 1017 38.93 35.89 -11.68
N LEU A 1018 38.58 35.23 -12.80
CA LEU A 1018 39.04 35.62 -14.13
C LEU A 1018 38.40 36.94 -14.61
N ILE A 1019 37.14 37.19 -14.27
CA ILE A 1019 36.42 38.43 -14.65
C ILE A 1019 36.78 39.58 -13.69
N ARG A 1020 36.94 39.30 -12.39
CA ARG A 1020 37.18 40.31 -11.33
C ARG A 1020 38.31 39.87 -10.38
N PRO A 1021 39.58 39.89 -10.82
CA PRO A 1021 40.72 39.41 -10.04
C PRO A 1021 41.03 40.33 -8.86
N THR A 1022 40.45 40.00 -7.69
CA THR A 1022 40.69 40.70 -6.42
C THR A 1022 40.98 39.70 -5.31
N ILE A 1023 41.73 40.15 -4.29
CA ILE A 1023 42.20 39.31 -3.17
C ILE A 1023 41.04 38.59 -2.46
N PHE A 1024 39.88 39.24 -2.32
CA PHE A 1024 38.67 38.64 -1.73
C PHE A 1024 38.19 37.42 -2.52
N HIS A 1025 38.05 37.54 -3.85
CA HIS A 1025 37.55 36.45 -4.68
C HIS A 1025 38.55 35.28 -4.75
N ILE A 1026 39.86 35.58 -4.77
CA ILE A 1026 40.92 34.57 -4.66
C ILE A 1026 40.84 33.83 -3.30
N GLY A 1027 40.57 34.56 -2.20
CA GLY A 1027 40.31 33.98 -0.89
C GLY A 1027 39.08 33.08 -0.86
N MET A 1028 37.99 33.48 -1.51
CA MET A 1028 36.75 32.67 -1.61
C MET A 1028 36.97 31.36 -2.37
N VAL A 1029 37.78 31.32 -3.43
CA VAL A 1029 38.18 30.07 -4.10
C VAL A 1029 38.91 29.14 -3.11
N GLY A 1030 39.82 29.68 -2.31
CA GLY A 1030 40.52 28.92 -1.26
C GLY A 1030 39.57 28.35 -0.21
N ILE A 1031 38.60 29.15 0.26
CA ILE A 1031 37.58 28.73 1.24
C ILE A 1031 36.70 27.63 0.65
N GLN A 1032 36.19 27.79 -0.59
CA GLN A 1032 35.38 26.76 -1.25
C GLN A 1032 36.17 25.47 -1.50
N MET A 1033 37.46 25.55 -1.85
CA MET A 1033 38.32 24.37 -1.99
C MET A 1033 38.51 23.64 -0.65
N VAL A 1034 38.76 24.36 0.44
CA VAL A 1034 38.83 23.77 1.80
C VAL A 1034 37.51 23.14 2.20
N PHE A 1035 36.38 23.79 1.91
CA PHE A 1035 35.05 23.28 2.25
C PHE A 1035 34.66 22.06 1.40
N TYR A 1036 35.03 22.01 0.12
CA TYR A 1036 34.92 20.80 -0.72
C TYR A 1036 35.76 19.64 -0.18
N LEU A 1037 37.02 19.88 0.17
CA LEU A 1037 37.91 18.86 0.74
C LEU A 1037 37.38 18.34 2.09
N LEU A 1038 36.83 19.23 2.93
CA LEU A 1038 36.17 18.87 4.19
C LEU A 1038 34.89 18.07 3.94
N ALA A 1039 34.02 18.51 3.03
CA ALA A 1039 32.79 17.79 2.67
C ALA A 1039 33.09 16.39 2.12
N ASN A 1040 34.06 16.25 1.22
CA ASN A 1040 34.50 14.94 0.69
C ASN A 1040 35.06 14.02 1.81
N ARG A 1041 35.86 14.58 2.73
CA ARG A 1041 36.36 13.86 3.91
C ARG A 1041 35.25 13.42 4.86
N LEU A 1042 34.20 14.24 5.03
CA LEU A 1042 33.06 13.94 5.90
C LEU A 1042 32.03 13.02 5.23
N ALA A 1043 31.87 13.10 3.90
CA ALA A 1043 30.92 12.30 3.13
C ALA A 1043 31.19 10.80 3.29
N LYS A 1044 32.46 10.38 3.28
CA LYS A 1044 32.83 9.02 3.67
C LYS A 1044 32.61 8.86 5.20
N PRO A 1045 31.69 8.00 5.67
CA PRO A 1045 31.49 7.81 7.10
C PRO A 1045 32.71 7.17 7.74
N ARG A 1046 32.88 7.36 9.06
CA ARG A 1046 33.87 6.63 9.85
C ARG A 1046 33.51 5.14 9.87
N LYS A 1047 34.50 4.26 10.13
CA LYS A 1047 34.20 2.85 10.41
C LYS A 1047 33.36 2.76 11.70
N PRO A 1048 32.28 1.95 11.72
CA PRO A 1048 31.56 1.68 12.96
C PRO A 1048 32.44 0.94 13.97
N LYS A 1049 31.98 0.88 15.22
CA LYS A 1049 32.66 0.20 16.33
C LYS A 1049 31.82 -1.02 16.72
N ASN A 1050 32.26 -2.19 16.27
CA ASN A 1050 31.41 -3.37 16.10
C ASN A 1050 31.52 -4.32 17.30
N TRP A 1051 31.41 -3.81 18.52
CA TRP A 1051 31.56 -4.63 19.73
C TRP A 1051 30.92 -4.03 20.99
N GLY A 1052 30.20 -4.89 21.71
CA GLY A 1052 29.72 -4.66 23.05
C GLY A 1052 30.83 -4.84 24.08
N ILE A 1053 30.63 -4.38 25.31
CA ILE A 1053 31.61 -4.57 26.40
C ILE A 1053 30.87 -5.01 27.67
N VAL A 1054 31.39 -6.05 28.32
CA VAL A 1054 30.96 -6.49 29.65
C VAL A 1054 31.84 -5.83 30.72
N TYR A 1055 31.23 -5.22 31.74
CA TYR A 1055 31.92 -4.52 32.84
C TYR A 1055 31.58 -5.09 34.22
N ASP A 1056 32.46 -4.88 35.20
CA ASP A 1056 32.15 -5.05 36.62
C ASP A 1056 31.20 -3.93 37.09
N LYS A 1057 30.03 -4.29 37.62
CA LYS A 1057 29.00 -3.33 38.03
C LYS A 1057 29.50 -2.31 39.07
N LYS A 1058 30.46 -2.70 39.94
CA LYS A 1058 31.01 -1.87 41.01
C LYS A 1058 32.27 -1.12 40.58
N THR A 1059 33.24 -1.77 39.94
CA THR A 1059 34.53 -1.12 39.58
C THR A 1059 34.53 -0.43 38.21
N LYS A 1060 33.53 -0.68 37.37
CA LYS A 1060 33.42 -0.22 35.97
C LYS A 1060 34.59 -0.63 35.07
N HIS A 1061 35.49 -1.50 35.52
CA HIS A 1061 36.51 -2.09 34.66
C HIS A 1061 35.89 -3.18 33.76
N PRO A 1062 36.36 -3.33 32.50
CA PRO A 1062 35.91 -4.41 31.62
C PRO A 1062 36.27 -5.80 32.16
N LEU A 1063 35.44 -6.79 31.85
CA LEU A 1063 35.59 -8.17 32.29
C LEU A 1063 35.94 -9.09 31.12
N SER A 1064 37.18 -9.55 31.08
CA SER A 1064 37.64 -10.61 30.16
C SER A 1064 37.18 -12.00 30.57
N ASN A 1065 37.20 -12.94 29.63
CA ASN A 1065 36.84 -14.34 29.84
C ASN A 1065 35.43 -14.51 30.46
N VAL A 1066 34.49 -13.64 30.07
CA VAL A 1066 33.04 -13.87 30.24
C VAL A 1066 32.60 -14.71 29.06
N VAL A 1067 31.94 -15.84 29.33
CA VAL A 1067 31.29 -16.63 28.28
C VAL A 1067 29.96 -15.95 27.97
N VAL A 1068 29.72 -15.66 26.70
CA VAL A 1068 28.47 -15.08 26.20
C VAL A 1068 27.81 -16.06 25.25
N ARG A 1069 26.54 -16.37 25.47
CA ARG A 1069 25.77 -17.31 24.65
C ARG A 1069 24.47 -16.66 24.17
N ILE A 1070 24.12 -16.86 22.90
CA ILE A 1070 22.84 -16.41 22.33
C ILE A 1070 21.94 -17.62 22.11
N PHE A 1071 20.66 -17.45 22.47
CA PHE A 1071 19.62 -18.47 22.39
C PHE A 1071 18.38 -17.96 21.64
N GLU A 1072 17.68 -18.86 20.98
CA GLU A 1072 16.34 -18.65 20.42
C GLU A 1072 15.27 -19.01 21.49
N PRO A 1073 14.30 -18.13 21.83
CA PRO A 1073 13.39 -18.35 22.95
C PRO A 1073 12.46 -19.55 22.76
N LYS A 1074 11.91 -19.73 21.56
CA LYS A 1074 10.85 -20.72 21.25
C LYS A 1074 11.25 -22.17 21.54
N TYR A 1075 12.54 -22.48 21.41
CA TYR A 1075 13.08 -23.84 21.55
C TYR A 1075 14.27 -23.92 22.53
N ASN A 1076 14.60 -22.84 23.25
CA ASN A 1076 15.82 -22.71 24.06
C ASN A 1076 17.11 -23.12 23.29
N LYS A 1077 17.14 -22.83 21.99
CA LYS A 1077 18.16 -23.34 21.07
C LYS A 1077 19.40 -22.47 21.13
N LEU A 1078 20.53 -23.01 21.58
CA LEU A 1078 21.83 -22.34 21.54
C LEU A 1078 22.28 -22.13 20.09
N LEU A 1079 22.60 -20.88 19.71
CA LEU A 1079 22.98 -20.53 18.33
C LEU A 1079 24.48 -20.27 18.16
N GLU A 1080 25.07 -19.40 18.98
CA GLU A 1080 26.51 -19.14 19.00
C GLU A 1080 26.99 -18.89 20.44
N THR A 1081 28.27 -19.18 20.70
CA THR A 1081 28.97 -18.89 21.95
C THR A 1081 30.26 -18.15 21.64
N ASP A 1082 30.50 -17.04 22.32
CA ASP A 1082 31.73 -16.23 22.22
C ASP A 1082 32.31 -15.97 23.62
N ILE A 1083 33.57 -15.52 23.70
CA ILE A 1083 34.28 -15.30 24.98
C ILE A 1083 34.95 -13.93 24.98
N THR A 1084 34.67 -13.10 25.99
CA THR A 1084 35.13 -11.71 26.00
C THR A 1084 36.66 -11.56 26.08
N ASP A 1085 37.18 -10.59 25.32
CA ASP A 1085 38.62 -10.29 25.30
C ASP A 1085 39.15 -9.61 26.58
N ASN A 1086 40.46 -9.33 26.64
CA ASN A 1086 41.12 -8.54 27.71
C ASN A 1086 40.47 -7.16 28.01
N LYS A 1087 39.66 -6.60 27.09
CA LYS A 1087 38.89 -5.36 27.25
C LYS A 1087 37.37 -5.61 27.34
N GLY A 1088 36.95 -6.83 27.65
CA GLY A 1088 35.56 -7.22 27.87
C GLY A 1088 34.68 -7.30 26.61
N ARG A 1089 35.26 -7.31 25.41
CA ARG A 1089 34.56 -7.14 24.13
C ARG A 1089 33.93 -8.42 23.59
N TYR A 1090 32.76 -8.31 22.97
CA TYR A 1090 32.05 -9.37 22.23
C TYR A 1090 31.18 -8.81 21.10
N SER A 1091 30.74 -9.65 20.16
CA SER A 1091 29.81 -9.26 19.07
C SER A 1091 29.14 -10.47 18.42
N PHE A 1092 27.82 -10.43 18.22
CA PHE A 1092 27.07 -11.46 17.46
C PHE A 1092 26.34 -10.84 16.27
N LEU A 1093 25.99 -11.65 15.25
CA LEU A 1093 25.17 -11.25 14.11
C LEU A 1093 23.88 -12.09 14.11
N LEU A 1094 22.75 -11.45 14.40
CA LEU A 1094 21.47 -12.12 14.66
C LEU A 1094 20.46 -11.78 13.54
N GLY A 1095 19.61 -12.73 13.16
CA GLY A 1095 18.65 -12.56 12.06
C GLY A 1095 17.37 -11.81 12.46
N PRO A 1096 16.36 -11.79 11.58
CA PRO A 1096 15.00 -11.35 11.92
C PRO A 1096 14.31 -12.41 12.80
N ASN A 1097 14.47 -12.32 14.12
CA ASN A 1097 13.77 -13.16 15.11
C ASN A 1097 13.84 -12.47 16.49
N GLU A 1098 13.20 -13.06 17.50
CA GLU A 1098 13.47 -12.77 18.90
C GLU A 1098 14.60 -13.66 19.41
N TYR A 1099 15.50 -13.10 20.23
CA TYR A 1099 16.60 -13.81 20.88
C TYR A 1099 16.72 -13.45 22.36
N TYR A 1100 17.55 -14.18 23.09
CA TYR A 1100 18.09 -13.72 24.36
C TYR A 1100 19.57 -14.11 24.50
N SER A 1101 20.25 -13.54 25.49
CA SER A 1101 21.67 -13.84 25.74
C SER A 1101 22.03 -14.01 27.22
N THR A 1102 22.89 -14.98 27.54
CA THR A 1102 23.43 -15.17 28.89
C THR A 1102 24.91 -14.78 28.96
N PHE A 1103 25.32 -14.26 30.13
CA PHE A 1103 26.66 -13.78 30.43
C PHE A 1103 27.16 -14.43 31.72
N GLU A 1104 28.19 -15.27 31.60
CA GLU A 1104 28.69 -16.10 32.70
C GLU A 1104 30.18 -15.90 32.95
N LYS A 1105 30.57 -15.73 34.22
CA LYS A 1105 31.97 -15.68 34.65
C LYS A 1105 32.11 -16.11 36.11
N MET A 1106 33.07 -16.98 36.41
CA MET A 1106 33.32 -17.40 37.80
C MET A 1106 33.59 -16.21 38.73
N GLY A 1107 32.95 -16.22 39.90
CA GLY A 1107 32.97 -15.11 40.88
C GLY A 1107 31.94 -14.01 40.62
N PHE A 1108 31.22 -14.05 39.50
CA PHE A 1108 30.13 -13.13 39.17
C PHE A 1108 28.79 -13.86 39.09
N GLN A 1109 27.71 -13.17 39.42
CA GLN A 1109 26.35 -13.68 39.18
C GLN A 1109 26.12 -13.77 37.67
N PRO A 1110 25.54 -14.86 37.15
CA PRO A 1110 25.05 -14.90 35.78
C PRO A 1110 24.06 -13.76 35.53
N PHE A 1111 24.07 -13.25 34.30
CA PHE A 1111 23.12 -12.23 33.86
C PHE A 1111 22.49 -12.68 32.53
N GLU A 1112 21.18 -12.51 32.42
CA GLU A 1112 20.44 -12.74 31.17
C GLU A 1112 19.92 -11.41 30.64
N PHE A 1113 20.01 -11.22 29.32
CA PHE A 1113 19.43 -10.10 28.59
C PHE A 1113 18.35 -10.65 27.64
N ARG A 1114 17.09 -10.42 28.02
CA ARG A 1114 15.86 -10.78 27.28
C ARG A 1114 14.85 -9.62 27.38
N PRO A 1115 14.05 -9.33 26.34
CA PRO A 1115 14.16 -9.84 24.98
C PRO A 1115 15.22 -9.08 24.16
N ILE A 1116 15.74 -9.74 23.12
CA ILE A 1116 16.46 -9.11 22.00
C ILE A 1116 15.53 -9.25 20.79
N ASP A 1117 14.63 -8.28 20.61
CA ASP A 1117 13.65 -8.33 19.53
C ASP A 1117 14.22 -7.69 18.25
N TYR A 1118 14.44 -8.53 17.23
CA TYR A 1118 14.76 -8.12 15.86
C TYR A 1118 13.71 -8.58 14.84
N ARG A 1119 12.50 -8.99 15.28
CA ARG A 1119 11.41 -9.43 14.36
C ARG A 1119 11.01 -8.35 13.35
N SER A 1120 11.10 -7.08 13.75
CA SER A 1120 10.84 -5.90 12.92
C SER A 1120 11.98 -5.49 11.98
N HIS A 1121 13.13 -6.17 12.02
CA HIS A 1121 14.31 -5.81 11.24
C HIS A 1121 14.45 -6.72 10.00
N PRO A 1122 14.31 -6.21 8.76
CA PRO A 1122 14.36 -7.03 7.54
C PRO A 1122 15.78 -7.52 7.16
N GLU A 1123 16.80 -7.12 7.91
CA GLU A 1123 18.19 -7.57 7.73
C GLU A 1123 18.77 -8.02 9.08
N ALA A 1124 19.75 -8.93 9.03
CA ALA A 1124 20.46 -9.36 10.23
C ALA A 1124 21.22 -8.21 10.91
N VAL A 1125 21.05 -8.09 12.22
CA VAL A 1125 21.53 -6.99 13.07
C VAL A 1125 22.71 -7.44 13.92
N GLU A 1126 23.67 -6.54 14.15
CA GLU A 1126 24.78 -6.78 15.08
C GLU A 1126 24.33 -6.57 16.54
N PHE A 1127 24.42 -7.61 17.36
CA PHE A 1127 24.20 -7.52 18.81
C PHE A 1127 25.52 -7.23 19.52
N SER A 1128 25.68 -5.96 19.93
CA SER A 1128 26.89 -5.39 20.54
C SER A 1128 26.59 -4.44 21.71
N THR A 1129 25.63 -4.84 22.55
CA THR A 1129 25.21 -4.09 23.76
C THR A 1129 26.30 -4.00 24.84
N ASN A 1130 26.26 -2.98 25.70
CA ASN A 1130 27.11 -2.89 26.89
C ASN A 1130 26.39 -3.50 28.11
N VAL A 1131 27.03 -4.43 28.82
CA VAL A 1131 26.43 -5.23 29.89
C VAL A 1131 27.25 -5.13 31.19
N THR A 1132 26.62 -5.24 32.37
CA THR A 1132 27.34 -5.17 33.66
C THR A 1132 27.05 -6.35 34.58
N LEU A 1133 28.09 -7.04 35.06
CA LEU A 1133 27.97 -8.18 35.96
C LEU A 1133 28.20 -7.78 37.43
N SER A 1134 27.38 -8.35 38.32
CA SER A 1134 27.53 -8.25 39.78
C SER A 1134 28.47 -9.33 40.30
N ARG A 1135 29.30 -9.05 41.32
CA ARG A 1135 30.08 -10.09 42.02
C ARG A 1135 29.20 -10.86 43.00
N ILE A 1136 29.45 -12.16 43.15
CA ILE A 1136 28.82 -12.97 44.20
C ILE A 1136 29.39 -12.54 45.56
N ILE A 1137 28.52 -12.16 46.50
CA ILE A 1137 28.92 -11.79 47.87
C ILE A 1137 28.74 -13.01 48.78
N SER A 1138 29.84 -13.58 49.25
CA SER A 1138 29.83 -14.74 50.15
C SER A 1138 29.75 -14.32 51.62
N SER A 1139 28.55 -14.35 52.18
CA SER A 1139 28.25 -14.22 53.61
C SER A 1139 27.18 -15.26 53.96
N LEU A 1140 27.28 -16.09 55.00
CA LEU A 1140 28.27 -16.18 56.10
C LEU A 1140 28.64 -17.65 56.39
N ARG A 1141 29.67 -17.88 57.21
CA ARG A 1141 30.19 -19.21 57.55
C ARG A 1141 30.18 -19.43 59.07
N THR A 1142 29.18 -20.14 59.58
CA THR A 1142 29.09 -20.60 60.98
C THR A 1142 28.34 -21.93 61.07
N SER A 1143 28.64 -22.73 62.09
CA SER A 1143 28.24 -24.14 62.25
C SER A 1143 26.84 -24.35 62.87
N PRO A 1144 26.29 -25.58 62.80
CA PRO A 1144 24.94 -25.91 63.28
C PRO A 1144 24.90 -26.36 64.75
N GLU A 1145 23.70 -26.40 65.34
CA GLU A 1145 23.16 -27.56 66.09
C GLU A 1145 21.73 -27.29 66.63
N THR A 1146 20.90 -28.35 66.70
CA THR A 1146 19.63 -28.45 67.51
C THR A 1146 18.48 -27.45 67.24
N SER A 1147 17.21 -27.73 67.56
CA SER A 1147 16.46 -29.00 67.67
C SER A 1147 14.95 -28.70 67.80
N GLU A 1148 14.10 -29.65 67.43
CA GLU A 1148 12.71 -29.83 67.91
C GLU A 1148 11.58 -28.81 67.58
N LYS A 1149 10.46 -29.42 67.14
CA LYS A 1149 9.04 -29.19 67.55
C LYS A 1149 8.17 -28.07 66.94
N SER A 1150 6.89 -28.49 66.86
CA SER A 1150 5.64 -27.70 66.92
C SER A 1150 5.09 -27.02 65.65
N ALA A 1151 4.69 -27.85 64.70
CA ALA A 1151 3.28 -28.04 64.30
C ALA A 1151 2.27 -26.85 64.30
N ALA A 1152 1.54 -26.77 63.17
CA ALA A 1152 0.21 -26.17 62.99
C ALA A 1152 0.13 -24.62 63.08
N SER A 1153 -0.80 -23.93 62.42
CA SER A 1153 -2.11 -24.36 61.92
C SER A 1153 -2.67 -23.39 60.86
N LYS A 1154 -3.14 -23.92 59.71
CA LYS A 1154 -4.24 -23.36 58.86
C LYS A 1154 -4.02 -21.95 58.22
N SER A 1155 -4.71 -21.58 57.14
CA SER A 1155 -5.40 -22.34 56.08
C SER A 1155 -5.81 -21.40 54.94
N ASN A 1156 -5.91 -21.98 53.73
CA ASN A 1156 -6.79 -21.58 52.62
C ASN A 1156 -6.55 -20.29 51.83
N GLN A 1157 -6.52 -20.53 50.50
CA GLN A 1157 -7.03 -19.71 49.39
C GLN A 1157 -6.26 -18.41 49.09
N LYS A 1158 -5.67 -18.29 47.88
CA LYS A 1158 -6.29 -18.21 46.53
C LYS A 1158 -7.11 -16.94 46.35
N VAL A 1159 -7.06 -16.27 45.19
CA VAL A 1159 -6.40 -16.67 43.92
C VAL A 1159 -4.89 -16.44 43.95
#